data_AF-E2RU41-F1
#
_entry.id   AF-E2RU41-F1
#
_cell.length_a   1.000
_cell.length_b   1.000
_cell.length_c   1.000
_cell.angle_alpha   90.00
_cell.angle_beta   90.00
_cell.angle_gamma   90.00
#
_symmetry.space_group_name_H-M   'P 1'
#
loop_
_entity.id
_entity.type
_entity.pdbx_description
1 polymer ?
#
loop_
_entity_poly.entity_id
_entity_poly.type
_entity_poly.pdbx_seq_one_letter_code
_entity_poly.pdbx_strand_id
1 'polypeptide(L)'
;MAFTPYVPPSVLHIPQGLLDFPAMEEEMLNYWDQIQAFETQLRLTRSYPPFNFYDGPPFATGLPHYGHLLAGTIKDVVCRYYSMNRRYVNRRFGWDCHGLPVEYEVDKMLDVKSPSDVINKIGIRKYNQTCRSIVMRYSQEWEAIVKRSGRWIDFKRDYKTMNLLFMESVWWVFKELYDKGLVYEGTKVMPYSTACATPLSNFEANLNYKEVQDMTCIVSFPVIVPDTNREVGGTVDKNVNEEKISLWKKVFSPFPEVHLVAWTTTPWTLPSNLALCVNPSLAYLLCRRVLDSDGGKAENSPCYLVAESLVKTLFPPLVDKKTKKETPTHEVLHRLVGQDLAGLRYNPLFPYFKSSYGAKHACWKVVADDYVTSDSGVGIVHIAPFFGEDDYRVGLENNIIVKDGDIVCPLDDSGNFLPDVVDFAGLYVKDANKPILKYLKEAGRLVSQSTCTHSYPYCWRSDTPLIYRAIPSWFVRVEQIKDSLIRNNLKASWVPKAIQEKRFHNWLENARDWSISRNRFWGCPIPIWMSADKTQLKVIGSISELSELTGVPLTRIRDIHRDYLDNMTIPDPRGPDYPPMRRISPVFDCWFESGSMPYAQKHYPFHPDYKKAQGVDAFLKEFPGDFIAEGLDQTRGWFYTLLILSTALFDSPPSMNCIVNGLVLASDGQKMSKRIRNYPDVNHIINTYGSDALRLYLVNSPAVRAQELRFREEGVKGVTKDLFVPWYNSFRFFTQQATRYHEVTGKDFLSLLIHSEKPLFEEALKRMVTSVLDMWILASFEQLVATVRREMASYQLYNVLPELLRFIDDLTKWYIRFNRDTLKGEDGVSATYVSLNVLFYVLFMLCRLMAPYTPFVCDWMYLQLRPVMNLPGVFDKVAYRSIHFWAVPSLAPNTFKFQAQPNVIQKMTALKDVIMLGRMVRKDKCGVTSFKMPLGSVTIAHDRKEILDELKTLVSFIQSELNVLEVNFHVGEEGLATFAVIPDFIAIKEVYAGDKKVLGNVINKVKGLCDISKPENLAFVKELRKTGRCQLDGITVTSDLCKVMLEPIPVPNYASAADENGFLCSFDTRITQEIKQKAVVRILFSKIQQLRRRVGMDFRDKADVYVYSVQEGDELVQYAVDSIADRLNGTIRNSEPGNIESKSATEMASIENDIFKCTVQIVKY
;
A
#
# COMPACT_ATOMS: atom_id res chain seq x y z
N MET A 1 -31.41 -24.27 24.28
CA MET A 1 -30.64 -24.69 25.47
C MET A 1 -30.66 -23.54 26.47
N ALA A 2 -31.15 -23.80 27.68
CA ALA A 2 -31.19 -22.81 28.75
C ALA A 2 -29.76 -22.47 29.19
N PHE A 3 -29.42 -21.18 29.19
CA PHE A 3 -28.16 -20.68 29.72
C PHE A 3 -28.10 -20.99 31.22
N THR A 4 -27.06 -21.69 31.65
CA THR A 4 -26.68 -21.75 33.06
C THR A 4 -26.40 -20.33 33.54
N PRO A 5 -27.02 -19.85 34.64
CA PRO A 5 -26.74 -18.52 35.16
C PRO A 5 -25.25 -18.42 35.52
N TYR A 6 -24.60 -17.36 35.03
CA TYR A 6 -23.21 -17.05 35.33
C TYR A 6 -23.07 -16.79 36.83
N VAL A 7 -22.39 -17.71 37.53
CA VAL A 7 -21.91 -17.47 38.90
C VAL A 7 -20.56 -16.76 38.76
N PRO A 8 -20.42 -15.50 39.20
CA PRO A 8 -19.15 -14.80 39.09
C PRO A 8 -18.09 -15.58 39.87
N PRO A 9 -16.91 -15.86 39.29
CA PRO A 9 -15.81 -16.37 40.10
C PRO A 9 -15.40 -15.27 41.08
N SER A 10 -15.18 -15.65 42.34
CA SER A 10 -14.62 -14.77 43.39
C SER A 10 -13.19 -14.33 43.10
N VAL A 11 -12.55 -14.86 42.05
CA VAL A 11 -11.15 -14.58 41.68
C VAL A 11 -11.00 -14.53 40.15
N LEU A 12 -10.32 -13.50 39.64
CA LEU A 12 -9.91 -13.42 38.24
C LEU A 12 -8.91 -14.55 37.94
N HIS A 13 -9.35 -15.63 37.29
CA HIS A 13 -8.49 -16.75 36.90
C HIS A 13 -7.77 -16.43 35.58
N ILE A 14 -6.46 -16.19 35.64
CA ILE A 14 -5.61 -15.98 34.45
C ILE A 14 -4.49 -17.01 34.43
N PRO A 15 -4.15 -17.60 33.26
CA PRO A 15 -3.08 -18.58 33.13
C PRO A 15 -1.74 -18.09 33.71
N GLN A 16 -1.04 -19.00 34.41
CA GLN A 16 0.34 -18.73 34.83
C GLN A 16 1.28 -18.85 33.61
N GLY A 17 1.81 -17.72 33.13
CA GLY A 17 2.81 -17.72 32.05
C GLY A 17 2.62 -16.59 31.03
N LEU A 18 3.36 -16.69 29.91
CA LEU A 18 3.08 -15.88 28.71
C LEU A 18 1.82 -16.42 28.04
N LEU A 19 0.97 -15.53 27.53
CA LEU A 19 -0.20 -15.93 26.74
C LEU A 19 0.24 -16.48 25.39
N ASP A 20 -0.27 -17.65 25.01
CA ASP A 20 -0.21 -18.15 23.64
C ASP A 20 -1.24 -17.39 22.79
N PHE A 21 -0.78 -16.39 22.05
CA PHE A 21 -1.64 -15.54 21.23
C PHE A 21 -2.37 -16.34 20.13
N PRO A 22 -1.70 -17.17 19.30
CA PRO A 22 -2.38 -18.01 18.32
C PRO A 22 -3.51 -18.87 18.90
N ALA A 23 -3.28 -19.57 20.01
CA ALA A 23 -4.29 -20.44 20.62
C ALA A 23 -5.47 -19.63 21.18
N MET A 24 -5.19 -18.47 21.79
CA MET A 24 -6.22 -17.55 22.28
C MET A 24 -7.10 -17.02 21.14
N GLU A 25 -6.52 -16.71 19.97
CA GLU A 25 -7.30 -16.25 18.82
C GLU A 25 -8.28 -17.32 18.31
N GLU A 26 -7.89 -18.60 18.34
CA GLU A 26 -8.77 -19.72 17.97
C GLU A 26 -9.93 -19.90 18.95
N GLU A 27 -9.66 -19.76 20.26
CA GLU A 27 -10.70 -19.74 21.29
C GLU A 27 -11.71 -18.60 21.03
N MET A 28 -11.19 -17.41 20.71
CA MET A 28 -12.03 -16.24 20.40
C MET A 28 -12.83 -16.40 19.11
N LEU A 29 -12.29 -17.06 18.07
CA LEU A 29 -13.05 -17.39 16.86
C LEU A 29 -14.23 -18.30 17.18
N ASN A 30 -14.01 -19.35 17.98
CA ASN A 30 -15.07 -20.25 18.43
C ASN A 30 -16.13 -19.50 19.25
N TYR A 31 -15.70 -18.60 20.14
CA TYR A 31 -16.61 -17.74 20.90
C TYR A 31 -17.44 -16.83 19.99
N TRP A 32 -16.83 -16.18 19.00
CA TRP A 32 -17.54 -15.32 18.04
C TRP A 32 -18.57 -16.09 17.22
N ASP A 33 -18.27 -17.32 16.83
CA ASP A 33 -19.25 -18.19 16.15
C ASP A 33 -20.44 -18.50 17.08
N GLN A 34 -20.19 -18.83 18.35
CA GLN A 34 -21.25 -19.14 19.33
C GLN A 34 -22.20 -17.96 19.57
N ILE A 35 -21.67 -16.73 19.64
CA ILE A 35 -22.49 -15.53 19.86
C ILE A 35 -22.97 -14.88 18.56
N GLN A 36 -22.61 -15.44 17.40
CA GLN A 36 -22.85 -14.86 16.07
C GLN A 36 -22.40 -13.40 16.03
N ALA A 37 -21.13 -13.15 16.37
CA ALA A 37 -20.66 -11.81 16.74
C ALA A 37 -20.87 -10.78 15.62
N PHE A 38 -20.53 -11.14 14.38
CA PHE A 38 -20.68 -10.24 13.24
C PHE A 38 -22.15 -9.90 12.93
N GLU A 39 -23.01 -10.91 12.83
CA GLU A 39 -24.44 -10.73 12.59
C GLU A 39 -25.13 -9.96 13.73
N THR A 40 -24.70 -10.22 14.97
CA THR A 40 -25.17 -9.48 16.14
C THR A 40 -24.74 -8.03 16.09
N GLN A 41 -23.50 -7.71 15.72
CA GLN A 41 -23.04 -6.33 15.55
C GLN A 41 -23.89 -5.58 14.51
N LEU A 42 -24.15 -6.21 13.35
CA LEU A 42 -25.01 -5.64 12.31
C LEU A 42 -26.44 -5.39 12.81
N ARG A 43 -27.00 -6.35 13.57
CA ARG A 43 -28.34 -6.21 14.16
C ARG A 43 -28.40 -5.06 15.16
N LEU A 44 -27.39 -4.92 16.02
CA LEU A 44 -27.30 -3.83 17.00
C LEU A 44 -27.19 -2.45 16.35
N THR A 45 -26.65 -2.36 15.13
CA THR A 45 -26.50 -1.08 14.44
C THR A 45 -27.51 -0.80 13.34
N ARG A 46 -28.48 -1.68 13.08
CA ARG A 46 -29.42 -1.59 11.95
C ARG A 46 -30.22 -0.27 11.87
N SER A 47 -30.48 0.37 13.01
CA SER A 47 -31.22 1.64 13.07
C SER A 47 -30.33 2.89 12.99
N TYR A 48 -29.00 2.73 12.98
CA TYR A 48 -28.07 3.86 12.84
C TYR A 48 -27.83 4.22 11.38
N PRO A 49 -27.33 5.45 11.09
CA PRO A 49 -27.04 5.87 9.73
C PRO A 49 -26.10 4.89 8.99
N PRO A 50 -26.38 4.56 7.71
CA PRO A 50 -25.54 3.65 6.95
C PRO A 50 -24.14 4.22 6.75
N PHE A 51 -23.16 3.34 6.62
CA PHE A 51 -21.83 3.66 6.11
C PHE A 51 -21.52 2.64 5.02
N ASN A 52 -21.55 3.12 3.78
CA ASN A 52 -21.51 2.32 2.56
C ASN A 52 -20.05 2.02 2.19
N PHE A 53 -19.64 0.80 2.50
CA PHE A 53 -18.32 0.27 2.15
C PHE A 53 -18.42 -0.55 0.86
N TYR A 54 -17.52 -0.31 -0.11
CA TYR A 54 -17.36 -1.21 -1.26
C TYR A 54 -16.08 -2.03 -1.13
N ASP A 55 -16.26 -3.35 -1.22
CA ASP A 55 -15.16 -4.30 -1.27
C ASP A 55 -14.74 -4.50 -2.73
N GLY A 56 -13.50 -4.22 -3.12
CA GLY A 56 -13.02 -4.61 -4.44
C GLY A 56 -13.01 -6.13 -4.54
N PRO A 57 -13.69 -6.72 -5.54
CA PRO A 57 -13.82 -8.17 -5.64
C PRO A 57 -12.48 -8.79 -6.11
N PRO A 58 -11.79 -9.62 -5.30
CA PRO A 58 -10.62 -10.35 -5.77
C PRO A 58 -10.99 -11.37 -6.85
N PHE A 59 -10.03 -11.65 -7.73
CA PHE A 59 -10.13 -12.77 -8.67
C PHE A 59 -10.06 -14.11 -7.91
N ALA A 60 -10.99 -15.01 -8.21
CA ALA A 60 -11.03 -16.36 -7.65
C ALA A 60 -10.07 -17.32 -8.37
N THR A 61 -8.77 -17.00 -8.40
CA THR A 61 -7.75 -17.74 -9.19
C THR A 61 -6.61 -18.32 -8.34
N GLY A 62 -6.59 -18.09 -7.03
CA GLY A 62 -5.61 -18.70 -6.14
C GLY A 62 -5.70 -18.19 -4.71
N LEU A 63 -4.97 -18.85 -3.79
CA LEU A 63 -4.86 -18.47 -2.38
C LEU A 63 -4.41 -17.01 -2.12
N PRO A 64 -4.85 -16.39 -1.01
CA PRO A 64 -4.46 -15.04 -0.65
C PRO A 64 -2.98 -14.94 -0.22
N HIS A 65 -2.33 -13.81 -0.51
CA HIS A 65 -0.99 -13.45 -0.04
C HIS A 65 -1.06 -12.17 0.83
N TYR A 66 0.08 -11.70 1.36
CA TYR A 66 0.14 -10.53 2.25
C TYR A 66 -0.47 -9.25 1.66
N GLY A 67 -0.41 -9.04 0.33
CA GLY A 67 -1.12 -7.93 -0.32
C GLY A 67 -2.65 -7.95 -0.10
N HIS A 68 -3.29 -9.14 -0.17
CA HIS A 68 -4.72 -9.27 0.11
C HIS A 68 -5.03 -9.08 1.60
N LEU A 69 -4.14 -9.55 2.47
CA LEU A 69 -4.29 -9.35 3.92
C LEU A 69 -4.12 -7.89 4.33
N LEU A 70 -3.21 -7.14 3.69
CA LEU A 70 -3.07 -5.71 3.91
C LEU A 70 -4.37 -4.97 3.56
N ALA A 71 -4.86 -5.16 2.33
CA ALA A 71 -6.12 -4.55 1.89
C ALA A 71 -7.29 -4.98 2.80
N GLY A 72 -7.41 -6.28 3.09
CA GLY A 72 -8.43 -6.83 3.98
C GLY A 72 -8.38 -6.26 5.40
N THR A 73 -7.18 -6.07 5.96
CA THR A 73 -6.99 -5.49 7.30
C THR A 73 -7.40 -4.02 7.32
N ILE A 74 -6.97 -3.22 6.35
CA ILE A 74 -7.38 -1.80 6.24
C ILE A 74 -8.91 -1.70 6.20
N LYS A 75 -9.55 -2.51 5.33
CA LYS A 75 -11.01 -2.55 5.18
C LYS A 75 -11.71 -2.90 6.49
N ASP A 76 -11.23 -3.93 7.18
CA ASP A 76 -11.81 -4.39 8.45
C ASP A 76 -11.65 -3.38 9.58
N VAL A 77 -10.45 -2.77 9.73
CA VAL A 77 -10.17 -1.74 10.74
C VAL A 77 -11.14 -0.57 10.60
N VAL A 78 -11.27 -0.03 9.39
CA VAL A 78 -12.16 1.10 9.11
C VAL A 78 -13.62 0.71 9.36
N CYS A 79 -14.06 -0.43 8.85
CA CYS A 79 -15.43 -0.89 9.01
C CYS A 79 -15.80 -1.15 10.48
N ARG A 80 -14.91 -1.76 11.28
CA ARG A 80 -15.10 -1.95 12.73
C ARG A 80 -15.17 -0.61 13.45
N TYR A 81 -14.26 0.31 13.15
CA TYR A 81 -14.25 1.64 13.75
C TYR A 81 -15.56 2.40 13.53
N TYR A 82 -16.10 2.41 12.29
CA TYR A 82 -17.37 3.08 12.01
C TYR A 82 -18.58 2.33 12.59
N SER A 83 -18.59 1.00 12.56
CA SER A 83 -19.63 0.21 13.26
C SER A 83 -19.70 0.55 14.76
N MET A 84 -18.54 0.56 15.42
CA MET A 84 -18.40 0.92 16.83
C MET A 84 -18.60 2.43 17.08
N ASN A 85 -18.65 3.28 16.05
CA ASN A 85 -19.07 4.68 16.16
C ASN A 85 -20.52 4.88 15.69
N ARG A 86 -21.40 3.91 15.98
CA ARG A 86 -22.84 3.98 15.74
C ARG A 86 -23.18 4.24 14.26
N ARG A 87 -22.59 3.45 13.37
CA ARG A 87 -22.97 3.38 11.95
C ARG A 87 -23.39 1.97 11.58
N TYR A 88 -24.33 1.85 10.64
CA TYR A 88 -24.67 0.57 10.03
C TYR A 88 -23.74 0.29 8.85
N VAL A 89 -22.73 -0.56 9.07
CA VAL A 89 -21.75 -0.91 8.04
C VAL A 89 -22.07 -2.30 7.50
N ASN A 90 -22.80 -2.39 6.39
CA ASN A 90 -23.02 -3.67 5.72
C ASN A 90 -21.74 -4.09 4.97
N ARG A 91 -21.27 -5.33 5.17
CA ARG A 91 -19.99 -5.81 4.64
C ARG A 91 -20.22 -7.13 3.91
N ARG A 92 -20.25 -7.07 2.57
CA ARG A 92 -20.46 -8.23 1.71
C ARG A 92 -19.18 -8.50 0.93
N PHE A 93 -18.73 -9.76 0.94
CA PHE A 93 -17.58 -10.15 0.15
C PHE A 93 -17.95 -10.15 -1.34
N GLY A 94 -16.99 -9.83 -2.19
CA GLY A 94 -17.13 -9.82 -3.63
C GLY A 94 -16.24 -10.82 -4.32
N TRP A 95 -16.70 -11.38 -5.44
CA TRP A 95 -15.86 -12.21 -6.30
C TRP A 95 -15.91 -11.74 -7.74
N ASP A 96 -14.73 -11.54 -8.30
CA ASP A 96 -14.58 -11.37 -9.74
C ASP A 96 -14.36 -12.75 -10.35
N CYS A 97 -15.43 -13.26 -10.94
CA CYS A 97 -15.55 -14.65 -11.40
C CYS A 97 -15.28 -14.80 -12.89
N HIS A 98 -15.19 -13.71 -13.64
CA HIS A 98 -15.20 -13.71 -15.11
C HIS A 98 -13.87 -13.28 -15.72
N GLY A 99 -13.77 -13.50 -17.03
CA GLY A 99 -12.70 -12.97 -17.86
C GLY A 99 -11.41 -13.76 -17.82
N LEU A 100 -10.39 -13.15 -18.42
CA LEU A 100 -9.13 -13.79 -18.76
C LEU A 100 -8.39 -14.45 -17.57
N PRO A 101 -8.40 -13.90 -16.34
CA PRO A 101 -7.72 -14.55 -15.22
C PRO A 101 -8.22 -15.95 -14.89
N VAL A 102 -9.54 -16.19 -14.96
CA VAL A 102 -10.12 -17.51 -14.69
C VAL A 102 -9.93 -18.42 -15.88
N GLU A 103 -10.22 -17.92 -17.09
CA GLU A 103 -10.06 -18.69 -18.32
C GLU A 103 -8.61 -19.16 -18.52
N TYR A 104 -7.60 -18.35 -18.21
CA TYR A 104 -6.21 -18.73 -18.40
C TYR A 104 -5.77 -19.89 -17.50
N GLU A 105 -6.29 -19.97 -16.27
CA GLU A 105 -6.02 -21.12 -15.38
C GLU A 105 -6.75 -22.38 -15.86
N VAL A 106 -7.95 -22.23 -16.44
CA VAL A 106 -8.66 -23.33 -17.11
C VAL A 106 -7.93 -23.77 -18.38
N ASP A 107 -7.41 -22.83 -19.18
CA ASP A 107 -6.69 -23.10 -20.41
C ASP A 107 -5.46 -23.97 -20.11
N LYS A 108 -4.70 -23.65 -19.05
CA LYS A 108 -3.60 -24.51 -18.58
C LYS A 108 -4.07 -25.88 -18.11
N MET A 109 -5.17 -25.94 -17.37
CA MET A 109 -5.70 -27.19 -16.83
C MET A 109 -6.19 -28.14 -17.93
N LEU A 110 -6.70 -27.59 -19.03
CA LEU A 110 -7.28 -28.34 -20.15
C LEU A 110 -6.34 -28.40 -21.39
N ASP A 111 -5.12 -27.87 -21.30
CA ASP A 111 -4.16 -27.71 -22.41
C ASP A 111 -4.79 -27.05 -23.66
N VAL A 112 -5.56 -25.99 -23.44
CA VAL A 112 -6.16 -25.18 -24.53
C VAL A 112 -5.09 -24.28 -25.13
N LYS A 113 -4.88 -24.40 -26.45
CA LYS A 113 -3.86 -23.65 -27.18
C LYS A 113 -4.45 -22.55 -28.05
N SER A 114 -5.72 -22.71 -28.46
CA SER A 114 -6.44 -21.75 -29.28
C SER A 114 -7.94 -21.75 -28.95
N PRO A 115 -8.67 -20.66 -29.28
CA PRO A 115 -10.13 -20.63 -29.18
C PRO A 115 -10.83 -21.79 -29.91
N SER A 116 -10.23 -22.26 -31.01
CA SER A 116 -10.72 -23.40 -31.78
C SER A 116 -10.77 -24.71 -30.97
N ASP A 117 -9.89 -24.89 -29.98
CA ASP A 117 -9.94 -26.05 -29.10
C ASP A 117 -11.20 -26.01 -28.21
N VAL A 118 -11.55 -24.82 -27.71
CA VAL A 118 -12.78 -24.63 -26.92
C VAL A 118 -14.02 -24.85 -27.77
N ILE A 119 -14.06 -24.31 -28.99
CA ILE A 119 -15.23 -24.40 -29.86
C ILE A 119 -15.40 -25.82 -30.42
N ASN A 120 -14.33 -26.40 -30.97
CA ASN A 120 -14.42 -27.62 -31.77
C ASN A 120 -14.13 -28.92 -31.00
N LYS A 121 -13.33 -28.87 -29.91
CA LYS A 121 -12.92 -30.06 -29.16
C LYS A 121 -13.64 -30.21 -27.82
N ILE A 122 -13.77 -29.11 -27.06
CA ILE A 122 -14.29 -29.14 -25.69
C ILE A 122 -15.78 -28.81 -25.64
N GLY A 123 -16.21 -27.82 -26.41
CA GLY A 123 -17.53 -27.19 -26.36
C GLY A 123 -17.62 -26.10 -25.28
N ILE A 124 -18.20 -24.95 -25.63
CA ILE A 124 -18.33 -23.76 -24.76
C ILE A 124 -18.98 -24.11 -23.42
N ARG A 125 -20.05 -24.92 -23.43
CA ARG A 125 -20.76 -25.31 -22.21
C ARG A 125 -19.87 -26.02 -21.19
N LYS A 126 -19.07 -26.99 -21.65
CA LYS A 126 -18.17 -27.75 -20.78
C LYS A 126 -17.05 -26.86 -20.25
N TYR A 127 -16.49 -26.01 -21.10
CA TYR A 127 -15.46 -25.04 -20.72
C TYR A 127 -15.97 -24.04 -19.65
N ASN A 128 -17.14 -23.45 -19.84
CA ASN A 128 -17.77 -22.52 -18.89
C ASN A 128 -18.09 -23.20 -17.55
N GLN A 129 -18.51 -24.47 -17.56
CA GLN A 129 -18.72 -25.26 -16.33
C GLN A 129 -17.40 -25.47 -15.55
N THR A 130 -16.28 -25.70 -16.24
CA THR A 130 -14.96 -25.80 -15.60
C THR A 130 -14.52 -24.46 -15.03
N CYS A 131 -14.74 -23.35 -15.73
CA CYS A 131 -14.48 -22.01 -15.20
C CYS A 131 -15.24 -21.76 -13.88
N ARG A 132 -16.54 -22.10 -13.87
CA ARG A 132 -17.40 -21.96 -12.69
C ARG A 132 -16.92 -22.78 -11.49
N SER A 133 -16.40 -24.00 -11.70
CA SER A 133 -15.98 -24.88 -10.59
C SER A 133 -14.69 -24.40 -9.89
N ILE A 134 -13.76 -23.81 -10.64
CA ILE A 134 -12.51 -23.25 -10.08
C ILE A 134 -12.81 -22.08 -9.14
N VAL A 135 -13.73 -21.20 -9.52
CA VAL A 135 -14.15 -20.04 -8.72
C VAL A 135 -14.66 -20.50 -7.35
N MET A 136 -15.51 -21.55 -7.32
CA MET A 136 -16.09 -22.06 -6.08
C MET A 136 -15.05 -22.68 -5.14
N ARG A 137 -14.05 -23.38 -5.68
CA ARG A 137 -12.96 -23.97 -4.89
C ARG A 137 -12.17 -22.90 -4.14
N TYR A 138 -11.68 -21.88 -4.85
CA TYR A 138 -10.87 -20.84 -4.22
C TYR A 138 -11.67 -19.98 -3.24
N SER A 139 -12.98 -19.80 -3.46
CA SER A 139 -13.84 -19.09 -2.51
C SER A 139 -13.82 -19.71 -1.10
N GLN A 140 -13.83 -21.04 -0.99
CA GLN A 140 -13.83 -21.74 0.30
C GLN A 140 -12.49 -21.60 1.02
N GLU A 141 -11.37 -21.71 0.29
CA GLU A 141 -10.03 -21.55 0.86
C GLU A 141 -9.79 -20.12 1.38
N TRP A 142 -10.32 -19.12 0.66
CA TRP A 142 -10.26 -17.73 1.09
C TRP A 142 -11.09 -17.47 2.34
N GLU A 143 -12.30 -18.03 2.45
CA GLU A 143 -13.15 -17.87 3.62
C GLU A 143 -12.42 -18.30 4.90
N ALA A 144 -11.72 -19.44 4.85
CA ALA A 144 -10.93 -19.94 5.98
C ALA A 144 -9.81 -18.97 6.41
N ILE A 145 -9.02 -18.47 5.46
CA ILE A 145 -7.90 -17.55 5.76
C ILE A 145 -8.42 -16.17 6.19
N VAL A 146 -9.47 -15.66 5.56
CA VAL A 146 -10.09 -14.38 5.92
C VAL A 146 -10.70 -14.43 7.32
N LYS A 147 -11.39 -15.53 7.66
CA LYS A 147 -11.90 -15.78 9.01
C LYS A 147 -10.75 -15.85 10.02
N ARG A 148 -9.69 -16.61 9.72
CA ARG A 148 -8.52 -16.73 10.61
C ARG A 148 -7.78 -15.38 10.82
N SER A 149 -7.84 -14.48 9.83
CA SER A 149 -7.31 -13.11 9.92
C SER A 149 -8.15 -12.14 10.76
N GLY A 150 -9.31 -12.60 11.26
CA GLY A 150 -10.24 -11.80 12.07
C GLY A 150 -11.03 -10.76 11.28
N ARG A 151 -11.07 -10.83 9.94
CA ARG A 151 -11.88 -9.91 9.11
C ARG A 151 -13.35 -10.33 9.15
N TRP A 152 -14.23 -9.44 9.63
CA TRP A 152 -15.67 -9.67 9.65
C TRP A 152 -16.31 -9.21 8.35
N ILE A 153 -16.74 -10.18 7.54
CA ILE A 153 -17.38 -9.95 6.25
C ILE A 153 -18.30 -11.11 5.88
N ASP A 154 -19.41 -10.83 5.19
CA ASP A 154 -20.43 -11.82 4.82
C ASP A 154 -20.01 -12.57 3.55
N PHE A 155 -19.65 -13.85 3.71
CA PHE A 155 -19.41 -14.81 2.62
C PHE A 155 -20.67 -15.56 2.17
N LYS A 156 -21.74 -15.58 3.01
CA LYS A 156 -22.98 -16.32 2.71
C LYS A 156 -23.85 -15.57 1.72
N ARG A 157 -23.92 -14.24 1.87
CA ARG A 157 -24.61 -13.32 0.95
C ARG A 157 -23.59 -12.51 0.15
N ASP A 158 -22.51 -13.15 -0.27
CA ASP A 158 -21.54 -12.53 -1.17
C ASP A 158 -22.20 -12.08 -2.48
N TYR A 159 -21.48 -11.30 -3.28
CA TYR A 159 -21.84 -11.09 -4.67
C TYR A 159 -20.75 -11.68 -5.55
N LYS A 160 -21.17 -12.26 -6.67
CA LYS A 160 -20.29 -12.84 -7.67
C LYS A 160 -20.68 -12.24 -9.02
N THR A 161 -19.70 -11.83 -9.82
CA THR A 161 -19.99 -11.24 -11.14
C THR A 161 -20.74 -12.20 -12.07
N MET A 162 -20.57 -13.51 -11.88
CA MET A 162 -21.31 -14.57 -12.58
C MET A 162 -22.76 -14.80 -12.11
N ASN A 163 -23.24 -14.12 -11.07
CA ASN A 163 -24.62 -14.27 -10.62
C ASN A 163 -25.58 -13.61 -11.62
N LEU A 164 -26.69 -14.29 -11.92
CA LEU A 164 -27.71 -13.81 -12.89
C LEU A 164 -28.14 -12.36 -12.64
N LEU A 165 -28.48 -12.02 -11.39
CA LEU A 165 -28.95 -10.68 -11.01
C LEU A 165 -27.85 -9.61 -11.16
N PHE A 166 -26.58 -10.00 -10.96
CA PHE A 166 -25.45 -9.09 -11.14
C PHE A 166 -25.30 -8.76 -12.63
N MET A 167 -25.26 -9.80 -13.48
CA MET A 167 -25.15 -9.66 -14.94
C MET A 167 -26.32 -8.87 -15.55
N GLU A 168 -27.55 -9.05 -15.06
CA GLU A 168 -28.70 -8.24 -15.51
C GLU A 168 -28.49 -6.75 -15.22
N SER A 169 -27.90 -6.40 -14.08
CA SER A 169 -27.57 -5.01 -13.76
C SER A 169 -26.44 -4.46 -14.65
N VAL A 170 -25.49 -5.32 -15.04
CA VAL A 170 -24.45 -4.98 -16.03
C VAL A 170 -25.08 -4.68 -17.39
N TRP A 171 -26.10 -5.43 -17.81
CA TRP A 171 -26.88 -5.14 -19.02
C TRP A 171 -27.59 -3.80 -18.95
N TRP A 172 -28.20 -3.49 -17.80
CA TRP A 172 -28.80 -2.17 -17.58
C TRP A 172 -27.77 -1.06 -17.75
N VAL A 173 -26.59 -1.17 -17.13
CA VAL A 173 -25.51 -0.17 -17.27
C VAL A 173 -25.11 0.02 -18.72
N PHE A 174 -24.89 -1.08 -19.43
CA PHE A 174 -24.54 -1.02 -20.84
C PHE A 174 -25.62 -0.32 -21.66
N LYS A 175 -26.90 -0.64 -21.41
CA LYS A 175 -28.03 0.01 -22.08
C LYS A 175 -28.09 1.50 -21.77
N GLU A 176 -27.92 1.92 -20.53
CA GLU A 176 -27.91 3.34 -20.17
C GLU A 176 -26.78 4.11 -20.86
N LEU A 177 -25.58 3.53 -20.92
CA LEU A 177 -24.46 4.14 -21.65
C LEU A 177 -24.75 4.23 -23.15
N TYR A 178 -25.38 3.20 -23.71
CA TYR A 178 -25.80 3.17 -25.11
C TYR A 178 -26.85 4.24 -25.41
N ASP A 179 -27.91 4.33 -24.60
CA ASP A 179 -28.98 5.32 -24.74
C ASP A 179 -28.45 6.76 -24.61
N LYS A 180 -27.41 6.98 -23.79
CA LYS A 180 -26.69 8.26 -23.66
C LYS A 180 -25.73 8.56 -24.82
N GLY A 181 -25.61 7.69 -25.82
CA GLY A 181 -24.70 7.84 -26.96
C GLY A 181 -23.22 7.63 -26.62
N LEU A 182 -22.93 7.08 -25.43
CA LEU A 182 -21.57 6.84 -24.95
C LEU A 182 -21.00 5.50 -25.40
N VAL A 183 -21.78 4.65 -26.07
CA VAL A 183 -21.32 3.35 -26.60
C VAL A 183 -21.30 3.38 -28.13
N TYR A 184 -20.26 2.80 -28.74
CA TYR A 184 -20.19 2.63 -30.19
C TYR A 184 -19.37 1.41 -30.59
N GLU A 185 -19.64 0.87 -31.78
CA GLU A 185 -18.76 -0.08 -32.46
C GLU A 185 -17.75 0.71 -33.30
N GLY A 186 -16.49 0.31 -33.25
CA GLY A 186 -15.45 0.87 -34.10
C GLY A 186 -14.33 -0.12 -34.36
N THR A 187 -13.55 0.13 -35.39
CA THR A 187 -12.29 -0.58 -35.61
C THR A 187 -11.15 0.30 -35.15
N LYS A 188 -10.41 -0.14 -34.13
CA LYS A 188 -9.19 0.54 -33.67
C LYS A 188 -8.04 -0.44 -33.60
N VAL A 189 -6.83 0.07 -33.80
CA VAL A 189 -5.60 -0.66 -33.52
C VAL A 189 -5.45 -0.76 -32.00
N MET A 190 -5.43 -1.98 -31.49
CA MET A 190 -5.36 -2.26 -30.05
C MET A 190 -4.27 -3.27 -29.75
N PRO A 191 -3.70 -3.24 -28.53
CA PRO A 191 -2.83 -4.31 -28.08
C PRO A 191 -3.62 -5.63 -28.04
N TYR A 192 -3.05 -6.68 -28.59
CA TYR A 192 -3.68 -7.98 -28.79
C TYR A 192 -2.80 -9.08 -28.27
N SER A 193 -3.37 -9.95 -27.44
CA SER A 193 -2.70 -11.16 -26.98
C SER A 193 -3.01 -12.29 -27.95
N THR A 194 -1.99 -12.75 -28.68
CA THR A 194 -2.09 -13.89 -29.60
C THR A 194 -2.34 -15.20 -28.86
N ALA A 195 -1.71 -15.40 -27.70
CA ALA A 195 -1.92 -16.58 -26.87
C ALA A 195 -3.34 -16.66 -26.29
N CYS A 196 -3.95 -15.51 -26.00
CA CYS A 196 -5.31 -15.43 -25.45
C CYS A 196 -6.36 -15.07 -26.51
N ALA A 197 -5.96 -14.88 -27.77
CA ALA A 197 -6.82 -14.52 -28.89
C ALA A 197 -7.84 -13.39 -28.60
N THR A 198 -7.41 -12.34 -27.90
CA THR A 198 -8.30 -11.25 -27.50
C THR A 198 -7.57 -9.90 -27.47
N PRO A 199 -8.26 -8.80 -27.85
CA PRO A 199 -7.75 -7.47 -27.56
C PRO A 199 -7.66 -7.26 -26.04
N LEU A 200 -6.67 -6.48 -25.65
CA LEU A 200 -6.46 -6.00 -24.30
C LEU A 200 -6.70 -4.48 -24.27
N SER A 201 -7.05 -3.95 -23.12
CA SER A 201 -7.09 -2.50 -22.92
C SER A 201 -5.68 -1.90 -22.85
N ASN A 202 -5.58 -0.59 -23.07
CA ASN A 202 -4.31 0.14 -22.96
C ASN A 202 -3.68 0.02 -21.57
N PHE A 203 -4.50 -0.04 -20.51
CA PHE A 203 -3.96 -0.21 -19.16
C PHE A 203 -3.47 -1.63 -18.90
N GLU A 204 -4.11 -2.67 -19.46
CA GLU A 204 -3.64 -4.05 -19.36
C GLU A 204 -2.29 -4.27 -20.05
N ALA A 205 -2.08 -3.66 -21.22
CA ALA A 205 -0.82 -3.74 -21.95
C ALA A 205 0.35 -3.10 -21.18
N ASN A 206 0.07 -2.07 -20.36
CA ASN A 206 1.04 -1.37 -19.54
C ASN A 206 1.46 -2.12 -18.26
N LEU A 207 0.88 -3.29 -17.96
CA LEU A 207 1.19 -4.04 -16.74
C LEU A 207 2.45 -4.92 -16.84
N ASN A 208 2.98 -5.22 -18.02
CA ASN A 208 4.07 -6.20 -18.20
C ASN A 208 5.01 -5.84 -19.36
N TYR A 209 5.70 -4.69 -19.28
CA TYR A 209 6.78 -4.34 -20.21
C TYR A 209 8.08 -5.07 -19.86
N LYS A 210 8.85 -5.46 -20.89
CA LYS A 210 10.12 -6.18 -20.74
C LYS A 210 11.16 -5.71 -21.73
N GLU A 211 12.43 -5.70 -21.31
CA GLU A 211 13.56 -5.55 -22.23
C GLU A 211 13.70 -6.81 -23.10
N VAL A 212 13.74 -6.62 -24.42
CA VAL A 212 13.87 -7.71 -25.40
C VAL A 212 14.86 -7.34 -26.49
N GLN A 213 15.49 -8.37 -27.06
CA GLN A 213 16.33 -8.23 -28.24
C GLN A 213 15.51 -8.62 -29.49
N ASP A 214 15.12 -7.62 -30.29
CA ASP A 214 14.39 -7.82 -31.55
C ASP A 214 15.32 -7.65 -32.76
N MET A 215 14.98 -8.34 -33.86
CA MET A 215 15.62 -8.14 -35.16
C MET A 215 15.11 -6.85 -35.80
N THR A 216 16.01 -6.08 -36.39
CA THR A 216 15.68 -4.87 -37.15
C THR A 216 16.21 -4.97 -38.57
N CYS A 217 15.52 -4.34 -39.50
CA CYS A 217 15.95 -4.30 -40.89
C CYS A 217 15.73 -2.94 -41.54
N ILE A 218 16.53 -2.67 -42.57
CA ILE A 218 16.31 -1.59 -43.52
C ILE A 218 15.97 -2.23 -44.86
N VAL A 219 14.84 -1.86 -45.43
CA VAL A 219 14.31 -2.43 -46.68
C VAL A 219 14.15 -1.34 -47.73
N SER A 220 14.39 -1.69 -49.00
CA SER A 220 14.33 -0.76 -50.12
C SER A 220 13.02 -0.88 -50.91
N PHE A 221 12.49 0.26 -51.34
CA PHE A 221 11.29 0.39 -52.15
C PHE A 221 11.63 1.19 -53.41
N PRO A 222 11.69 0.56 -54.61
CA PRO A 222 11.97 1.28 -55.85
C PRO A 222 10.99 2.38 -56.11
N VAL A 223 11.48 3.56 -56.48
CA VAL A 223 10.65 4.70 -56.86
C VAL A 223 10.02 4.45 -58.23
N ILE A 224 8.75 4.83 -58.36
CA ILE A 224 8.03 4.91 -59.63
C ILE A 224 7.72 6.39 -59.86
N VAL A 225 8.37 6.99 -60.85
CA VAL A 225 8.11 8.38 -61.23
C VAL A 225 6.88 8.41 -62.14
N PRO A 226 5.78 9.06 -61.76
CA PRO A 226 4.57 9.12 -62.59
C PRO A 226 4.79 10.01 -63.83
N ASP A 227 4.16 9.66 -64.95
CA ASP A 227 4.24 10.44 -66.18
C ASP A 227 3.25 11.61 -66.24
N THR A 228 2.06 11.44 -65.66
CA THR A 228 1.00 12.44 -65.55
C THR A 228 0.32 12.32 -64.19
N ASN A 229 -0.40 13.37 -63.79
CA ASN A 229 -1.27 13.32 -62.61
C ASN A 229 -2.63 12.70 -62.98
N ARG A 230 -2.70 11.37 -63.15
CA ARG A 230 -3.96 10.64 -63.41
C ARG A 230 -4.08 9.28 -62.68
N GLU A 231 -5.34 8.85 -62.59
CA GLU A 231 -6.06 8.23 -61.47
C GLU A 231 -5.64 6.81 -61.04
N VAL A 232 -5.71 6.58 -59.71
CA VAL A 232 -6.07 5.28 -59.14
C VAL A 232 -7.51 5.45 -58.61
N GLY A 233 -8.46 4.67 -59.13
CA GLY A 233 -9.84 4.64 -58.63
C GLY A 233 -10.74 5.84 -58.95
N GLY A 234 -10.44 6.67 -59.95
CA GLY A 234 -11.30 7.80 -60.34
C GLY A 234 -11.04 9.13 -59.61
N THR A 235 -9.89 9.29 -58.94
CA THR A 235 -9.54 10.51 -58.18
C THR A 235 -8.12 10.98 -58.45
N VAL A 236 -7.96 12.29 -58.65
CA VAL A 236 -6.68 13.00 -58.76
C VAL A 236 -6.05 13.15 -57.38
N ASP A 237 -4.78 12.78 -57.23
CA ASP A 237 -4.05 12.98 -55.96
C ASP A 237 -3.70 14.46 -55.80
N LYS A 238 -4.34 15.13 -54.84
CA LYS A 238 -4.15 16.57 -54.59
C LYS A 238 -2.72 16.93 -54.16
N ASN A 239 -1.95 15.95 -53.69
CA ASN A 239 -0.56 16.15 -53.29
C ASN A 239 0.43 16.10 -54.46
N VAL A 240 -0.05 15.77 -55.67
CA VAL A 240 0.74 15.70 -56.89
C VAL A 240 0.29 16.83 -57.82
N ASN A 241 1.26 17.62 -58.30
CA ASN A 241 1.05 18.63 -59.34
C ASN A 241 2.13 18.50 -60.41
N GLU A 242 2.01 19.23 -61.52
CA GLU A 242 2.98 19.17 -62.62
C GLU A 242 4.39 19.56 -62.17
N GLU A 243 4.52 20.55 -61.27
CA GLU A 243 5.81 20.99 -60.72
C GLU A 243 6.55 19.86 -59.99
N LYS A 244 5.85 19.08 -59.15
CA LYS A 244 6.42 17.92 -58.46
C LYS A 244 6.81 16.82 -59.43
N ILE A 245 5.99 16.53 -60.43
CA ILE A 245 6.32 15.53 -61.45
C ILE A 245 7.60 15.94 -62.19
N SER A 246 7.70 17.20 -62.60
CA SER A 246 8.90 17.76 -63.22
C SER A 246 10.11 17.68 -62.30
N LEU A 247 9.95 17.99 -61.01
CA LEU A 247 11.01 17.84 -60.00
C LEU A 247 11.48 16.39 -59.89
N TRP A 248 10.56 15.43 -59.75
CA TRP A 248 10.88 14.01 -59.63
C TRP A 248 11.55 13.45 -60.89
N LYS A 249 11.10 13.85 -62.09
CA LYS A 249 11.77 13.49 -63.34
C LYS A 249 13.19 14.04 -63.38
N LYS A 250 13.38 15.29 -62.96
CA LYS A 250 14.71 15.91 -62.91
C LYS A 250 15.64 15.23 -61.90
N VAL A 251 15.13 14.82 -60.73
CA VAL A 251 15.93 14.33 -59.61
C VAL A 251 16.16 12.82 -59.65
N PHE A 252 15.18 12.02 -60.11
CA PHE A 252 15.24 10.56 -60.06
C PHE A 252 15.52 9.90 -61.40
N SER A 253 14.99 10.42 -62.52
CA SER A 253 15.20 9.80 -63.84
C SER A 253 16.65 9.77 -64.36
N PRO A 254 17.60 10.63 -63.92
CA PRO A 254 19.01 10.50 -64.29
C PRO A 254 19.70 9.25 -63.73
N PHE A 255 19.09 8.57 -62.74
CA PHE A 255 19.70 7.44 -62.05
C PHE A 255 18.94 6.14 -62.34
N PRO A 256 19.64 5.03 -62.66
CA PRO A 256 19.00 3.79 -63.12
C PRO A 256 18.21 3.07 -62.03
N GLU A 257 18.62 3.17 -60.75
CA GLU A 257 17.96 2.53 -59.62
C GLU A 257 17.88 3.49 -58.42
N VAL A 258 16.70 4.06 -58.19
CA VAL A 258 16.39 4.92 -57.04
C VAL A 258 15.44 4.21 -56.10
N HIS A 259 15.80 4.14 -54.82
CA HIS A 259 15.01 3.48 -53.78
C HIS A 259 14.75 4.39 -52.60
N LEU A 260 13.52 4.38 -52.10
CA LEU A 260 13.21 4.81 -50.75
C LEU A 260 13.65 3.69 -49.79
N VAL A 261 14.16 4.03 -48.61
CA VAL A 261 14.46 3.03 -47.58
C VAL A 261 13.60 3.25 -46.36
N ALA A 262 13.10 2.19 -45.74
CA ALA A 262 12.43 2.28 -44.45
C ALA A 262 13.08 1.33 -43.45
N TRP A 263 13.09 1.73 -42.18
CA TRP A 263 13.58 0.92 -41.07
C TRP A 263 12.40 0.38 -40.26
N THR A 264 12.49 -0.86 -39.80
CA THR A 264 11.48 -1.46 -38.90
C THR A 264 12.11 -2.47 -37.93
N THR A 265 11.50 -2.57 -36.74
CA THR A 265 11.74 -3.61 -35.73
C THR A 265 10.76 -4.78 -35.85
N THR A 266 9.79 -4.69 -36.77
CA THR A 266 8.72 -5.69 -36.95
C THR A 266 8.65 -6.18 -38.40
N PRO A 267 9.61 -6.98 -38.89
CA PRO A 267 9.58 -7.47 -40.29
C PRO A 267 8.26 -8.14 -40.70
N TRP A 268 7.58 -8.81 -39.76
CA TRP A 268 6.26 -9.42 -39.98
C TRP A 268 5.13 -8.46 -40.40
N THR A 269 5.26 -7.14 -40.19
CA THR A 269 4.26 -6.17 -40.66
C THR A 269 4.45 -5.79 -42.14
N LEU A 270 5.64 -6.02 -42.71
CA LEU A 270 5.98 -5.64 -44.09
C LEU A 270 5.06 -6.19 -45.18
N PRO A 271 4.53 -7.43 -45.11
CA PRO A 271 3.51 -7.92 -46.05
C PRO A 271 2.25 -7.04 -46.10
N SER A 272 1.97 -6.28 -45.05
CA SER A 272 0.80 -5.39 -44.92
C SER A 272 1.13 -3.92 -45.21
N ASN A 273 2.25 -3.65 -45.89
CA ASN A 273 2.64 -2.29 -46.30
C ASN A 273 1.63 -1.67 -47.28
N LEU A 274 1.14 -0.48 -46.94
CA LEU A 274 0.25 0.31 -47.82
C LEU A 274 0.78 1.71 -48.15
N ALA A 275 1.71 2.28 -47.38
CA ALA A 275 2.33 3.58 -47.67
C ALA A 275 3.74 3.70 -47.05
N LEU A 276 4.43 4.79 -47.37
CA LEU A 276 5.65 5.22 -46.67
C LEU A 276 5.41 6.64 -46.14
N CYS A 277 5.80 6.94 -44.90
CA CYS A 277 5.65 8.28 -44.33
C CYS A 277 7.01 8.98 -44.17
N VAL A 278 7.03 10.26 -44.52
CA VAL A 278 8.15 11.18 -44.29
C VAL A 278 7.71 12.33 -43.41
N ASN A 279 8.64 13.01 -42.75
CA ASN A 279 8.34 14.27 -42.10
C ASN A 279 8.31 15.40 -43.15
N PRO A 280 7.26 16.23 -43.21
CA PRO A 280 7.13 17.28 -44.22
C PRO A 280 8.27 18.31 -44.18
N SER A 281 8.87 18.55 -43.01
CA SER A 281 9.85 19.61 -42.77
C SER A 281 11.31 19.12 -42.80
N LEU A 282 11.56 17.81 -42.65
CA LEU A 282 12.92 17.27 -42.66
C LEU A 282 13.52 17.28 -44.06
N ALA A 283 14.84 17.37 -44.09
CA ALA A 283 15.61 17.24 -45.32
C ALA A 283 16.01 15.79 -45.59
N TYR A 284 15.87 15.40 -46.84
CA TYR A 284 16.17 14.07 -47.35
C TYR A 284 17.25 14.14 -48.41
N LEU A 285 18.25 13.28 -48.28
CA LEU A 285 19.38 13.19 -49.19
C LEU A 285 19.21 11.98 -50.10
N LEU A 286 19.34 12.20 -51.40
CA LEU A 286 19.55 11.12 -52.36
C LEU A 286 21.04 10.81 -52.38
N CYS A 287 21.41 9.64 -51.87
CA CYS A 287 22.79 9.24 -51.68
C CYS A 287 23.11 7.96 -52.44
N ARG A 288 24.35 7.82 -52.91
CA ARG A 288 24.90 6.57 -53.45
C ARG A 288 26.14 6.16 -52.66
N ARG A 289 26.32 4.87 -52.40
CA ARG A 289 27.53 4.35 -51.77
C ARG A 289 28.71 4.48 -52.74
N VAL A 290 29.81 5.05 -52.28
CA VAL A 290 31.06 5.17 -53.06
C VAL A 290 32.21 4.36 -52.46
N LEU A 291 32.12 4.04 -51.17
CA LEU A 291 33.05 3.15 -50.46
C LEU A 291 32.28 2.02 -49.77
N ASP A 292 32.80 0.80 -49.83
CA ASP A 292 32.30 -0.32 -49.04
C ASP A 292 32.75 -0.22 -47.56
N SER A 293 32.35 -1.20 -46.74
CA SER A 293 32.67 -1.25 -45.32
C SER A 293 34.17 -1.40 -45.03
N ASP A 294 34.96 -1.84 -46.00
CA ASP A 294 36.40 -2.10 -45.88
C ASP A 294 37.25 -1.02 -46.58
N GLY A 295 36.60 -0.01 -47.18
CA GLY A 295 37.25 1.11 -47.87
C GLY A 295 37.56 0.88 -49.35
N GLY A 296 37.05 -0.21 -49.95
CA GLY A 296 37.07 -0.45 -51.38
C GLY A 296 36.04 0.41 -52.14
N LYS A 297 36.24 0.62 -53.45
CA LYS A 297 35.27 1.37 -54.28
C LYS A 297 33.98 0.55 -54.46
N ALA A 298 32.85 1.14 -54.11
CA ALA A 298 31.54 0.54 -54.35
C ALA A 298 31.04 0.87 -55.77
N GLU A 299 31.32 -0.02 -56.73
CA GLU A 299 30.81 0.11 -58.10
C GLU A 299 29.34 -0.38 -58.19
N ASN A 300 28.51 0.34 -58.95
CA ASN A 300 27.09 0.03 -59.18
C ASN A 300 26.17 0.00 -57.94
N SER A 301 26.43 0.83 -56.92
CA SER A 301 25.48 1.01 -55.80
C SER A 301 24.18 1.66 -56.27
N PRO A 302 23.01 1.16 -55.84
CA PRO A 302 21.74 1.89 -55.99
C PRO A 302 21.77 3.23 -55.26
N CYS A 303 20.90 4.15 -55.68
CA CYS A 303 20.69 5.43 -55.01
C CYS A 303 19.58 5.28 -53.96
N TYR A 304 19.86 5.67 -52.73
CA TYR A 304 18.93 5.57 -51.60
C TYR A 304 18.55 6.95 -51.09
N LEU A 305 17.25 7.12 -50.80
CA LEU A 305 16.75 8.32 -50.14
C LEU A 305 16.69 8.12 -48.63
N VAL A 306 17.37 8.97 -47.87
CA VAL A 306 17.49 8.89 -46.40
C VAL A 306 17.44 10.28 -45.78
N ALA A 307 16.90 10.43 -44.57
CA ALA A 307 16.94 11.70 -43.88
C ALA A 307 18.38 12.16 -43.60
N GLU A 308 18.66 13.45 -43.80
CA GLU A 308 19.99 14.04 -43.66
C GLU A 308 20.60 13.77 -42.27
N SER A 309 19.79 13.89 -41.21
CA SER A 309 20.21 13.62 -39.83
C SER A 309 20.54 12.15 -39.55
N LEU A 310 20.02 11.22 -40.36
CA LEU A 310 20.12 9.76 -40.15
C LEU A 310 20.94 9.07 -41.23
N VAL A 311 21.63 9.82 -42.09
CA VAL A 311 22.45 9.29 -43.19
C VAL A 311 23.52 8.30 -42.70
N LYS A 312 24.06 8.51 -41.49
CA LYS A 312 25.06 7.63 -40.86
C LYS A 312 24.51 6.25 -40.52
N THR A 313 23.20 6.10 -40.33
CA THR A 313 22.57 4.78 -40.07
C THR A 313 22.71 3.85 -41.27
N LEU A 314 22.60 4.41 -42.49
CA LEU A 314 22.69 3.65 -43.74
C LEU A 314 24.12 3.62 -44.32
N PHE A 315 24.84 4.73 -44.15
CA PHE A 315 26.20 4.95 -44.65
C PHE A 315 27.13 5.33 -43.50
N PRO A 316 27.49 4.39 -42.62
CA PRO A 316 28.43 4.66 -41.55
C PRO A 316 29.76 5.13 -42.14
N PRO A 317 30.39 6.18 -41.57
CA PRO A 317 31.68 6.66 -42.05
C PRO A 317 32.79 5.67 -41.69
N LEU A 318 33.85 5.63 -42.49
CA LEU A 318 35.08 4.94 -42.12
C LEU A 318 35.80 5.77 -41.06
N VAL A 319 36.15 5.15 -39.93
CA VAL A 319 36.86 5.81 -38.83
C VAL A 319 38.30 5.33 -38.81
N ASP A 320 39.23 6.26 -38.99
CA ASP A 320 40.66 5.99 -38.77
C ASP A 320 40.91 5.71 -37.28
N LYS A 321 41.38 4.49 -36.96
CA LYS A 321 41.60 4.04 -35.57
C LYS A 321 42.63 4.88 -34.81
N LYS A 322 43.55 5.58 -35.48
CA LYS A 322 44.59 6.41 -34.85
C LYS A 322 44.19 7.87 -34.76
N THR A 323 43.62 8.43 -35.82
CA THR A 323 43.31 9.87 -35.90
C THR A 323 41.87 10.22 -35.53
N LYS A 324 40.99 9.21 -35.39
CA LYS A 324 39.54 9.34 -35.24
C LYS A 324 38.85 10.16 -36.34
N LYS A 325 39.52 10.38 -37.48
CA LYS A 325 38.96 11.11 -38.61
C LYS A 325 37.91 10.23 -39.31
N GLU A 326 36.72 10.80 -39.51
CA GLU A 326 35.62 10.17 -40.25
C GLU A 326 35.73 10.48 -41.75
N THR A 327 35.71 9.44 -42.58
CA THR A 327 35.61 9.55 -44.05
C THR A 327 34.21 9.10 -44.50
N PRO A 328 33.44 9.95 -45.20
CA PRO A 328 32.13 9.57 -45.72
C PRO A 328 32.21 8.39 -46.69
N THR A 329 31.29 7.43 -46.56
CA THR A 329 31.18 6.25 -47.45
C THR A 329 30.19 6.45 -48.60
N HIS A 330 29.58 7.63 -48.68
CA HIS A 330 28.54 7.97 -49.66
C HIS A 330 28.82 9.32 -50.33
N GLU A 331 28.21 9.50 -51.50
CA GLU A 331 28.11 10.74 -52.24
C GLU A 331 26.66 11.24 -52.20
N VAL A 332 26.47 12.53 -51.92
CA VAL A 332 25.16 13.19 -51.93
C VAL A 332 24.89 13.73 -53.34
N LEU A 333 23.82 13.25 -53.96
CA LEU A 333 23.44 13.59 -55.35
C LEU A 333 22.43 14.74 -55.39
N HIS A 334 21.41 14.68 -54.52
CA HIS A 334 20.37 15.69 -54.40
C HIS A 334 19.90 15.84 -52.96
N ARG A 335 19.35 17.01 -52.63
CA ARG A 335 18.70 17.31 -51.35
C ARG A 335 17.28 17.77 -51.61
N LEU A 336 16.31 17.17 -50.92
CA LEU A 336 14.88 17.42 -51.04
C LEU A 336 14.29 17.71 -49.66
N VAL A 337 13.15 18.39 -49.59
CA VAL A 337 12.36 18.50 -48.36
C VAL A 337 11.27 17.43 -48.38
N GLY A 338 10.90 16.87 -47.21
CA GLY A 338 9.95 15.76 -47.16
C GLY A 338 8.60 16.04 -47.82
N GLN A 339 8.12 17.29 -47.75
CA GLN A 339 6.90 17.72 -48.44
C GLN A 339 6.95 17.54 -49.97
N ASP A 340 8.15 17.63 -50.57
CA ASP A 340 8.36 17.44 -52.01
C ASP A 340 8.20 15.97 -52.41
N LEU A 341 8.36 15.05 -51.47
CA LEU A 341 8.23 13.60 -51.70
C LEU A 341 6.78 13.12 -51.59
N ALA A 342 5.91 13.86 -50.89
CA ALA A 342 4.51 13.47 -50.72
C ALA A 342 3.82 13.27 -52.08
N GLY A 343 3.22 12.09 -52.27
CA GLY A 343 2.59 11.63 -53.51
C GLY A 343 3.46 10.72 -54.39
N LEU A 344 4.78 10.65 -54.15
CA LEU A 344 5.71 9.82 -54.93
C LEU A 344 5.33 8.33 -54.82
N ARG A 345 5.20 7.63 -55.94
CA ARG A 345 4.84 6.20 -55.97
C ARG A 345 6.07 5.32 -55.82
N TYR A 346 5.86 4.11 -55.31
CA TYR A 346 6.91 3.11 -55.20
C TYR A 346 6.38 1.70 -55.51
N ASN A 347 7.27 0.78 -55.87
CA ASN A 347 6.92 -0.62 -56.05
C ASN A 347 6.85 -1.33 -54.68
N PRO A 348 5.73 -1.97 -54.31
CA PRO A 348 5.60 -2.66 -53.03
C PRO A 348 6.61 -3.81 -52.88
N LEU A 349 6.89 -4.17 -51.63
CA LEU A 349 7.75 -5.32 -51.29
C LEU A 349 7.10 -6.66 -51.66
N PHE A 350 5.78 -6.75 -51.50
CA PHE A 350 5.00 -7.97 -51.71
C PHE A 350 3.80 -7.71 -52.63
N PRO A 351 3.42 -8.67 -53.48
CA PRO A 351 2.32 -8.49 -54.42
C PRO A 351 0.92 -8.76 -53.83
N TYR A 352 0.81 -9.33 -52.62
CA TYR A 352 -0.41 -9.98 -52.10
C TYR A 352 -1.69 -9.13 -52.17
N PHE A 353 -1.63 -7.84 -51.82
CA PHE A 353 -2.80 -6.95 -51.77
C PHE A 353 -2.93 -6.01 -52.97
N LYS A 354 -2.09 -6.15 -53.99
CA LYS A 354 -2.03 -5.22 -55.14
C LYS A 354 -3.32 -5.22 -55.95
N SER A 355 -3.89 -6.40 -56.20
CA SER A 355 -5.11 -6.57 -57.00
C SER A 355 -6.39 -6.45 -56.18
N SER A 356 -6.40 -6.96 -54.94
CA SER A 356 -7.60 -6.99 -54.09
C SER A 356 -7.91 -5.64 -53.43
N TYR A 357 -6.88 -4.99 -52.89
CA TYR A 357 -7.00 -3.72 -52.15
C TYR A 357 -6.56 -2.52 -52.99
N GLY A 358 -5.42 -2.66 -53.66
CA GLY A 358 -4.79 -1.61 -54.46
C GLY A 358 -5.61 -1.06 -55.61
N ALA A 359 -6.54 -1.85 -56.14
CA ALA A 359 -7.44 -1.42 -57.19
C ALA A 359 -8.51 -0.43 -56.70
N LYS A 360 -8.80 -0.42 -55.38
CA LYS A 360 -9.86 0.39 -54.77
C LYS A 360 -9.34 1.59 -53.97
N HIS A 361 -8.06 1.55 -53.56
CA HIS A 361 -7.49 2.50 -52.61
C HIS A 361 -6.18 3.11 -53.12
N ALA A 362 -5.86 4.33 -52.68
CA ALA A 362 -4.74 5.13 -53.18
C ALA A 362 -3.37 4.73 -52.58
N CYS A 363 -3.04 3.44 -52.52
CA CYS A 363 -1.88 2.86 -51.81
C CYS A 363 -0.53 2.96 -52.56
N TRP A 364 0.55 2.60 -51.88
CA TRP A 364 1.95 2.58 -52.33
C TRP A 364 2.45 3.93 -52.86
N LYS A 365 2.18 4.96 -52.06
CA LYS A 365 2.75 6.30 -52.21
C LYS A 365 3.41 6.76 -50.91
N VAL A 366 4.25 7.78 -51.05
CA VAL A 366 4.77 8.54 -49.92
C VAL A 366 3.71 9.51 -49.41
N VAL A 367 3.52 9.55 -48.10
CA VAL A 367 2.67 10.50 -47.36
C VAL A 367 3.55 11.31 -46.40
N ALA A 368 3.05 12.45 -45.92
CA ALA A 368 3.81 13.31 -45.01
C ALA A 368 3.05 13.55 -43.71
N ASP A 369 3.73 13.40 -42.58
CA ASP A 369 3.20 13.61 -41.23
C ASP A 369 4.35 13.91 -40.26
N ASP A 370 4.12 14.75 -39.26
CA ASP A 370 5.15 15.24 -38.35
C ASP A 370 5.54 14.25 -37.23
N TYR A 371 4.80 13.15 -37.06
CA TYR A 371 5.17 12.08 -36.12
C TYR A 371 6.49 11.39 -36.47
N VAL A 372 6.92 11.46 -37.74
CA VAL A 372 8.22 10.93 -38.16
C VAL A 372 9.33 11.83 -37.63
N THR A 373 10.19 11.28 -36.78
CA THR A 373 11.27 12.03 -36.11
C THR A 373 12.64 11.79 -36.74
N SER A 374 13.62 12.60 -36.33
CA SER A 374 15.00 12.58 -36.85
C SER A 374 15.99 11.79 -35.98
N ASP A 375 15.51 11.07 -34.95
CA ASP A 375 16.31 10.47 -33.88
C ASP A 375 16.60 8.96 -34.07
N SER A 376 15.79 8.25 -34.86
CA SER A 376 15.92 6.80 -35.05
C SER A 376 15.57 6.32 -36.47
N GLY A 377 16.16 5.18 -36.87
CA GLY A 377 15.94 4.60 -38.19
C GLY A 377 16.61 5.37 -39.33
N VAL A 378 15.85 5.63 -40.40
CA VAL A 378 16.31 6.29 -41.65
C VAL A 378 15.46 7.51 -42.05
N GLY A 379 14.52 7.91 -41.18
CA GLY A 379 13.63 9.06 -41.38
C GLY A 379 12.50 8.84 -42.41
N ILE A 380 12.31 7.61 -42.88
CA ILE A 380 11.14 7.19 -43.66
C ILE A 380 10.56 5.96 -42.95
N VAL A 381 9.27 6.00 -42.65
CA VAL A 381 8.58 4.96 -41.89
C VAL A 381 7.68 4.15 -42.81
N HIS A 382 7.75 2.82 -42.70
CA HIS A 382 6.81 1.93 -43.38
C HIS A 382 5.45 2.00 -42.68
N ILE A 383 4.38 2.13 -43.47
CA ILE A 383 3.01 2.24 -42.93
C ILE A 383 2.25 0.94 -43.21
N ALA A 384 1.85 0.28 -42.12
CA ALA A 384 0.92 -0.84 -42.08
C ALA A 384 -0.29 -0.45 -41.20
N PRO A 385 -1.31 0.22 -41.78
CA PRO A 385 -2.37 0.91 -41.04
C PRO A 385 -3.10 0.05 -40.00
N PHE A 386 -3.18 -1.25 -40.20
CA PHE A 386 -3.91 -2.15 -39.30
C PHE A 386 -3.06 -2.74 -38.17
N PHE A 387 -1.79 -2.31 -38.03
CA PHE A 387 -0.86 -2.79 -37.01
C PHE A 387 -0.16 -1.67 -36.21
N GLY A 388 -0.45 -0.40 -36.49
CA GLY A 388 0.06 0.76 -35.75
C GLY A 388 -1.00 1.86 -35.59
N GLU A 389 -1.03 2.52 -34.43
CA GLU A 389 -2.02 3.59 -34.16
C GLU A 389 -1.78 4.83 -35.04
N ASP A 390 -0.53 5.29 -35.12
CA ASP A 390 -0.14 6.36 -36.04
C ASP A 390 -0.33 5.96 -37.50
N ASP A 391 0.05 4.72 -37.86
CA ASP A 391 -0.16 4.18 -39.21
C ASP A 391 -1.65 4.22 -39.62
N TYR A 392 -2.55 3.89 -38.68
CA TYR A 392 -3.99 3.94 -38.90
C TYR A 392 -4.47 5.38 -39.12
N ARG A 393 -4.04 6.33 -38.26
CA ARG A 393 -4.38 7.76 -38.37
C ARG A 393 -3.88 8.36 -39.69
N VAL A 394 -2.59 8.21 -39.97
CA VAL A 394 -1.95 8.70 -41.20
C VAL A 394 -2.61 8.06 -42.43
N GLY A 395 -2.94 6.77 -42.34
CA GLY A 395 -3.65 6.05 -43.40
C GLY A 395 -5.03 6.62 -43.70
N LEU A 396 -5.82 6.98 -42.67
CA LEU A 396 -7.13 7.61 -42.83
C LEU A 396 -7.01 9.01 -43.44
N GLU A 397 -6.14 9.86 -42.90
CA GLU A 397 -5.96 11.25 -43.34
C GLU A 397 -5.52 11.35 -44.81
N ASN A 398 -4.77 10.35 -45.30
CA ASN A 398 -4.24 10.31 -46.66
C ASN A 398 -5.06 9.44 -47.63
N ASN A 399 -6.25 8.97 -47.22
CA ASN A 399 -7.12 8.08 -48.00
C ASN A 399 -6.43 6.78 -48.47
N ILE A 400 -5.46 6.29 -47.70
CA ILE A 400 -4.85 4.97 -47.88
C ILE A 400 -5.81 3.89 -47.39
N ILE A 401 -6.50 4.18 -46.29
CA ILE A 401 -7.59 3.36 -45.76
C ILE A 401 -8.84 4.23 -45.61
N VAL A 402 -10.01 3.59 -45.60
CA VAL A 402 -11.30 4.25 -45.36
C VAL A 402 -11.86 3.71 -44.06
N LYS A 403 -12.48 4.60 -43.28
CA LYS A 403 -13.15 4.21 -42.04
C LYS A 403 -14.23 3.17 -42.35
N ASP A 404 -14.22 2.07 -41.60
CA ASP A 404 -15.13 0.92 -41.76
C ASP A 404 -15.08 0.24 -43.14
N GLY A 405 -13.98 0.41 -43.89
CA GLY A 405 -13.71 -0.24 -45.17
C GLY A 405 -13.00 -1.60 -45.07
N ASP A 406 -12.52 -2.10 -46.21
CA ASP A 406 -11.76 -3.35 -46.31
C ASP A 406 -10.51 -3.30 -45.38
N ILE A 407 -10.26 -4.39 -44.64
CA ILE A 407 -9.15 -4.50 -43.68
C ILE A 407 -8.03 -5.37 -44.26
N VAL A 408 -6.80 -4.83 -44.30
CA VAL A 408 -5.59 -5.58 -44.66
C VAL A 408 -4.92 -6.10 -43.38
N CYS A 409 -5.42 -7.22 -42.88
CA CYS A 409 -4.89 -7.86 -41.68
C CYS A 409 -4.79 -9.38 -41.88
N PRO A 410 -3.71 -9.89 -42.50
CA PRO A 410 -3.58 -11.29 -42.89
C PRO A 410 -3.18 -12.21 -41.73
N LEU A 411 -3.76 -12.02 -40.54
CA LEU A 411 -3.51 -12.84 -39.36
C LEU A 411 -4.81 -13.46 -38.85
N ASP A 412 -4.72 -14.71 -38.41
CA ASP A 412 -5.76 -15.33 -37.60
C ASP A 412 -5.74 -14.80 -36.15
N ASP A 413 -6.69 -15.24 -35.33
CA ASP A 413 -6.79 -14.85 -33.92
C ASP A 413 -5.64 -15.38 -33.04
N SER A 414 -4.84 -16.32 -33.54
CA SER A 414 -3.66 -16.85 -32.83
C SER A 414 -2.36 -16.17 -33.28
N GLY A 415 -2.44 -15.19 -34.19
CA GLY A 415 -1.27 -14.49 -34.72
C GLY A 415 -0.49 -15.28 -35.78
N ASN A 416 -1.14 -16.23 -36.46
CA ASN A 416 -0.55 -16.92 -37.61
C ASN A 416 -1.01 -16.29 -38.91
N PHE A 417 -0.16 -16.30 -39.93
CA PHE A 417 -0.52 -15.77 -41.25
C PHE A 417 -1.63 -16.57 -41.93
N LEU A 418 -2.61 -15.85 -42.49
CA LEU A 418 -3.69 -16.39 -43.30
C LEU A 418 -3.21 -16.74 -44.72
N PRO A 419 -3.96 -17.57 -45.48
CA PRO A 419 -3.61 -17.98 -46.84
C PRO A 419 -3.38 -16.83 -47.84
N ASP A 420 -3.87 -15.62 -47.56
CA ASP A 420 -3.64 -14.43 -48.38
C ASP A 420 -2.15 -14.07 -48.51
N VAL A 421 -1.35 -14.41 -47.50
CA VAL A 421 0.11 -14.25 -47.49
C VAL A 421 0.75 -15.62 -47.71
N VAL A 422 0.69 -16.06 -48.97
CA VAL A 422 0.99 -17.44 -49.40
C VAL A 422 2.36 -17.97 -48.94
N ASP A 423 3.41 -17.14 -48.99
CA ASP A 423 4.78 -17.59 -48.67
C ASP A 423 5.00 -17.85 -47.17
N PHE A 424 4.15 -17.29 -46.30
CA PHE A 424 4.30 -17.36 -44.84
C PHE A 424 3.07 -17.95 -44.13
N ALA A 425 2.08 -18.42 -44.89
CA ALA A 425 0.82 -18.94 -44.37
C ALA A 425 1.04 -20.01 -43.28
N GLY A 426 0.32 -19.88 -42.16
CA GLY A 426 0.41 -20.76 -41.00
C GLY A 426 1.59 -20.49 -40.06
N LEU A 427 2.54 -19.60 -40.40
CA LEU A 427 3.62 -19.22 -39.50
C LEU A 427 3.16 -18.16 -38.50
N TYR A 428 3.60 -18.29 -37.25
CA TYR A 428 3.41 -17.27 -36.22
C TYR A 428 4.23 -16.01 -36.54
N VAL A 429 3.70 -14.82 -36.23
CA VAL A 429 4.33 -13.52 -36.56
C VAL A 429 5.82 -13.42 -36.22
N LYS A 430 6.26 -13.89 -35.04
CA LYS A 430 7.68 -13.80 -34.65
C LYS A 430 8.54 -14.82 -35.40
N ASP A 431 8.00 -15.99 -35.73
CA ASP A 431 8.69 -17.04 -36.48
C ASP A 431 8.82 -16.68 -37.97
N ALA A 432 7.85 -15.94 -38.51
CA ALA A 432 7.84 -15.44 -39.89
C ALA A 432 8.93 -14.39 -40.18
N ASN A 433 9.50 -13.73 -39.17
CA ASN A 433 10.53 -12.71 -39.37
C ASN A 433 11.74 -13.23 -40.17
N LYS A 434 12.27 -14.41 -39.84
CA LYS A 434 13.43 -14.98 -40.56
C LYS A 434 13.11 -15.33 -42.02
N PRO A 435 12.01 -16.06 -42.33
CA PRO A 435 11.54 -16.25 -43.70
C PRO A 435 11.33 -14.96 -44.49
N ILE A 436 10.72 -13.94 -43.88
CA ILE A 436 10.47 -12.64 -44.52
C ILE A 436 11.79 -11.97 -44.91
N LEU A 437 12.76 -11.93 -44.01
CA LEU A 437 14.08 -11.35 -44.31
C LEU A 437 14.82 -12.13 -45.40
N LYS A 438 14.68 -13.46 -45.42
CA LYS A 438 15.23 -14.30 -46.49
C LYS A 438 14.61 -13.96 -47.85
N TYR A 439 13.28 -13.87 -47.92
CA TYR A 439 12.56 -13.46 -49.13
C TYR A 439 13.06 -12.09 -49.64
N LEU A 440 13.14 -11.10 -48.74
CA LEU A 440 13.59 -9.76 -49.07
C LEU A 440 15.04 -9.73 -49.54
N LYS A 441 15.91 -10.58 -48.99
CA LYS A 441 17.30 -10.73 -49.44
C LYS A 441 17.38 -11.32 -50.83
N GLU A 442 16.61 -12.38 -51.11
CA GLU A 442 16.54 -13.03 -52.43
C GLU A 442 15.95 -12.10 -53.49
N ALA A 443 15.01 -11.23 -53.11
CA ALA A 443 14.44 -10.18 -53.96
C ALA A 443 15.34 -8.93 -54.12
N GLY A 444 16.53 -8.90 -53.50
CA GLY A 444 17.42 -7.73 -53.53
C GLY A 444 16.85 -6.48 -52.84
N ARG A 445 15.89 -6.65 -51.92
CA ARG A 445 15.20 -5.58 -51.19
C ARG A 445 15.71 -5.36 -49.76
N LEU A 446 16.49 -6.28 -49.21
CA LEU A 446 17.07 -6.15 -47.88
C LEU A 446 18.39 -5.36 -47.95
N VAL A 447 18.42 -4.15 -47.39
CA VAL A 447 19.59 -3.26 -47.41
C VAL A 447 20.50 -3.50 -46.22
N SER A 448 19.93 -3.67 -45.03
CA SER A 448 20.66 -3.96 -43.80
C SER A 448 19.82 -4.77 -42.83
N GLN A 449 20.48 -5.59 -42.01
CA GLN A 449 19.88 -6.37 -40.94
C GLN A 449 20.74 -6.23 -39.68
N SER A 450 20.11 -5.96 -38.54
CA SER A 450 20.77 -5.85 -37.23
C SER A 450 19.84 -6.32 -36.11
N THR A 451 20.25 -6.15 -34.86
CA THR A 451 19.41 -6.38 -33.67
C THR A 451 19.40 -5.15 -32.79
N CYS A 452 18.28 -4.84 -32.14
CA CYS A 452 18.19 -3.80 -31.13
C CYS A 452 17.64 -4.37 -29.82
N THR A 453 18.07 -3.79 -28.70
CA THR A 453 17.47 -4.06 -27.38
C THR A 453 16.56 -2.89 -27.01
N HIS A 454 15.31 -3.19 -26.66
CA HIS A 454 14.33 -2.18 -26.28
C HIS A 454 13.25 -2.75 -25.36
N SER A 455 12.48 -1.87 -24.73
CA SER A 455 11.31 -2.26 -23.95
C SER A 455 10.11 -2.57 -24.85
N TYR A 456 9.53 -3.76 -24.70
CA TYR A 456 8.40 -4.23 -25.51
C TYR A 456 7.25 -4.74 -24.61
N PRO A 457 5.97 -4.52 -24.99
CA PRO A 457 4.83 -4.94 -24.19
C PRO A 457 4.57 -6.45 -24.29
N TYR A 458 4.35 -7.09 -23.14
CA TYR A 458 3.96 -8.50 -23.04
C TYR A 458 2.57 -8.63 -22.42
N CYS A 459 1.88 -9.72 -22.75
CA CYS A 459 0.63 -10.07 -22.10
C CYS A 459 0.90 -10.27 -20.60
N TRP A 460 0.14 -9.56 -19.77
CA TRP A 460 0.28 -9.60 -18.31
C TRP A 460 -0.10 -10.94 -17.67
N ARG A 461 -0.65 -11.87 -18.47
CA ARG A 461 -1.04 -13.21 -18.05
C ARG A 461 -0.24 -14.32 -18.72
N SER A 462 -0.25 -14.38 -20.06
CA SER A 462 0.41 -15.46 -20.81
C SER A 462 1.92 -15.28 -20.93
N ASP A 463 2.43 -14.08 -20.65
CA ASP A 463 3.84 -13.74 -20.81
C ASP A 463 4.35 -13.89 -22.25
N THR A 464 3.45 -13.73 -23.23
CA THR A 464 3.77 -13.69 -24.66
C THR A 464 3.84 -12.25 -25.17
N PRO A 465 4.68 -11.94 -26.17
CA PRO A 465 4.73 -10.60 -26.77
C PRO A 465 3.36 -10.18 -27.30
N LEU A 466 2.93 -8.95 -27.02
CA LEU A 466 1.71 -8.40 -27.62
C LEU A 466 1.98 -7.95 -29.05
N ILE A 467 0.96 -8.00 -29.90
CA ILE A 467 0.97 -7.29 -31.18
C ILE A 467 -0.07 -6.19 -31.14
N TYR A 468 0.10 -5.15 -31.94
CA TYR A 468 -0.97 -4.19 -32.19
C TYR A 468 -1.72 -4.64 -33.44
N ARG A 469 -3.05 -4.70 -33.37
CA ARG A 469 -3.89 -5.16 -34.49
C ARG A 469 -5.21 -4.39 -34.50
N ALA A 470 -5.68 -4.04 -35.68
CA ALA A 470 -7.01 -3.49 -35.89
C ALA A 470 -8.08 -4.55 -35.68
N ILE A 471 -8.96 -4.33 -34.71
CA ILE A 471 -10.02 -5.28 -34.33
C ILE A 471 -11.33 -4.52 -34.16
N PRO A 472 -12.44 -5.01 -34.73
CA PRO A 472 -13.77 -4.50 -34.42
C PRO A 472 -14.07 -4.72 -32.94
N SER A 473 -14.43 -3.64 -32.24
CA SER A 473 -14.69 -3.69 -30.80
C SER A 473 -15.77 -2.68 -30.42
N TRP A 474 -16.41 -2.96 -29.29
CA TRP A 474 -17.33 -2.04 -28.65
C TRP A 474 -16.58 -1.17 -27.65
N PHE A 475 -16.81 0.14 -27.72
CA PHE A 475 -16.12 1.14 -26.92
C PHE A 475 -17.08 1.98 -26.09
N VAL A 476 -16.61 2.41 -24.92
CA VAL A 476 -17.20 3.51 -24.16
C VAL A 476 -16.45 4.81 -24.49
N ARG A 477 -17.16 5.88 -24.81
CA ARG A 477 -16.66 7.23 -25.12
C ARG A 477 -16.15 7.95 -23.87
N VAL A 478 -14.98 7.54 -23.38
CA VAL A 478 -14.36 8.12 -22.19
C VAL A 478 -13.86 9.53 -22.48
N GLU A 479 -13.36 9.78 -23.69
CA GLU A 479 -12.81 11.09 -24.09
C GLU A 479 -13.85 12.21 -23.97
N GLN A 480 -15.12 11.91 -24.26
CA GLN A 480 -16.24 12.86 -24.18
C GLN A 480 -16.57 13.29 -22.74
N ILE A 481 -16.26 12.46 -21.73
CA ILE A 481 -16.59 12.73 -20.33
C ILE A 481 -15.36 13.05 -19.47
N LYS A 482 -14.20 13.24 -20.10
CA LYS A 482 -12.89 13.42 -19.44
C LYS A 482 -12.89 14.53 -18.37
N ASP A 483 -13.43 15.69 -18.69
CA ASP A 483 -13.47 16.82 -17.76
C ASP A 483 -14.36 16.53 -16.54
N SER A 484 -15.45 15.79 -16.73
CA SER A 484 -16.30 15.32 -15.64
C SER A 484 -15.59 14.28 -14.77
N LEU A 485 -14.79 13.38 -15.35
CA LEU A 485 -13.97 12.44 -14.58
C LEU A 485 -12.99 13.19 -13.67
N ILE A 486 -12.31 14.20 -14.20
CA ILE A 486 -11.36 15.03 -13.45
C ILE A 486 -12.09 15.78 -12.32
N ARG A 487 -13.23 16.43 -12.60
CA ARG A 487 -14.05 17.08 -11.57
C ARG A 487 -14.47 16.12 -10.48
N ASN A 488 -14.98 14.94 -10.84
CA ASN A 488 -15.49 13.96 -9.88
C ASN A 488 -14.37 13.34 -9.06
N ASN A 489 -13.19 13.11 -9.65
CA ASN A 489 -12.00 12.69 -8.91
C ASN A 489 -11.63 13.68 -7.80
N LEU A 490 -11.73 15.00 -8.06
CA LEU A 490 -11.44 16.05 -7.06
C LEU A 490 -12.46 16.14 -5.92
N LYS A 491 -13.67 15.60 -6.09
CA LYS A 491 -14.70 15.55 -5.03
C LYS A 491 -14.41 14.47 -3.97
N ALA A 492 -13.59 13.47 -4.29
CA ALA A 492 -13.20 12.39 -3.38
C ALA A 492 -11.93 12.75 -2.58
N SER A 493 -11.76 12.18 -1.40
CA SER A 493 -10.55 12.26 -0.60
C SER A 493 -9.70 11.01 -0.78
N TRP A 494 -8.40 11.18 -1.06
CA TRP A 494 -7.48 10.06 -1.27
C TRP A 494 -6.36 10.06 -0.23
N VAL A 495 -6.03 8.87 0.29
CA VAL A 495 -4.89 8.65 1.15
C VAL A 495 -3.92 7.69 0.45
N PRO A 496 -2.71 8.14 0.05
CA PRO A 496 -2.18 9.50 0.18
C PRO A 496 -2.65 10.43 -0.96
N LYS A 497 -2.77 11.74 -0.65
CA LYS A 497 -3.27 12.78 -1.56
C LYS A 497 -2.49 12.87 -2.89
N ALA A 498 -1.18 12.60 -2.87
CA ALA A 498 -0.34 12.62 -4.05
C ALA A 498 -0.77 11.63 -5.15
N ILE A 499 -1.47 10.54 -4.81
CA ILE A 499 -1.99 9.60 -5.81
C ILE A 499 -3.13 10.24 -6.61
N GLN A 500 -4.03 10.96 -5.94
CA GLN A 500 -5.11 11.69 -6.58
C GLN A 500 -4.58 12.76 -7.52
N GLU A 501 -3.72 13.65 -7.03
CA GLU A 501 -3.28 14.88 -7.72
C GLU A 501 -2.25 14.60 -8.82
N LYS A 502 -1.52 13.48 -8.77
CA LYS A 502 -0.47 13.15 -9.74
C LYS A 502 -0.83 11.88 -10.51
N ARG A 503 -0.59 10.71 -9.92
CA ARG A 503 -0.64 9.42 -10.63
C ARG A 503 -1.98 9.15 -11.30
N PHE A 504 -3.09 9.44 -10.62
CA PHE A 504 -4.42 9.22 -11.14
C PHE A 504 -4.90 10.40 -11.99
N HIS A 505 -4.71 11.65 -11.56
CA HIS A 505 -5.06 12.83 -12.34
C HIS A 505 -4.39 12.86 -13.72
N ASN A 506 -3.06 12.73 -13.80
CA ASN A 506 -2.30 12.76 -15.05
C ASN A 506 -2.72 11.64 -16.03
N TRP A 507 -3.26 10.56 -15.50
CA TRP A 507 -3.83 9.49 -16.32
C TRP A 507 -5.19 9.86 -16.90
N LEU A 508 -6.05 10.49 -16.11
CA LEU A 508 -7.36 10.96 -16.57
C LEU A 508 -7.20 12.02 -17.67
N GLU A 509 -6.20 12.90 -17.60
CA GLU A 509 -5.92 13.91 -18.64
C GLU A 509 -5.68 13.32 -20.04
N ASN A 510 -5.12 12.11 -20.08
CA ASN A 510 -4.77 11.37 -21.30
C ASN A 510 -5.68 10.15 -21.50
N ALA A 511 -6.84 10.10 -20.83
CA ALA A 511 -7.78 9.00 -20.96
C ALA A 511 -8.27 8.85 -22.41
N ARG A 512 -8.26 7.61 -22.89
CA ARG A 512 -8.76 7.20 -24.21
C ARG A 512 -10.05 6.40 -24.05
N ASP A 513 -10.81 6.32 -25.14
CA ASP A 513 -12.01 5.46 -25.19
C ASP A 513 -11.70 4.02 -24.78
N TRP A 514 -12.58 3.45 -23.98
CA TRP A 514 -12.37 2.15 -23.35
C TRP A 514 -13.00 1.03 -24.17
N SER A 515 -12.17 0.11 -24.70
CA SER A 515 -12.64 -1.13 -25.32
C SER A 515 -13.22 -2.07 -24.26
N ILE A 516 -14.53 -2.33 -24.36
CA ILE A 516 -15.30 -3.13 -23.40
C ILE A 516 -15.69 -4.51 -23.92
N SER A 517 -15.36 -4.85 -25.17
CA SER A 517 -15.63 -6.18 -25.73
C SER A 517 -14.40 -7.08 -25.68
N ARG A 518 -14.62 -8.37 -25.39
CA ARG A 518 -13.59 -9.42 -25.41
C ARG A 518 -14.10 -10.62 -26.22
N ASN A 519 -13.25 -11.16 -27.07
CA ASN A 519 -13.56 -12.31 -27.93
C ASN A 519 -13.34 -13.63 -27.15
N ARG A 520 -14.07 -13.80 -26.06
CA ARG A 520 -13.87 -14.87 -25.07
C ARG A 520 -15.17 -15.63 -24.76
N PHE A 521 -15.10 -16.63 -23.87
CA PHE A 521 -16.19 -17.58 -23.62
C PHE A 521 -16.86 -17.38 -22.27
N TRP A 522 -16.07 -17.10 -21.23
CA TRP A 522 -16.50 -16.99 -19.84
C TRP A 522 -16.51 -15.53 -19.36
N GLY A 523 -17.67 -14.90 -19.47
CA GLY A 523 -17.92 -13.52 -19.05
C GLY A 523 -19.40 -13.16 -19.18
N CYS A 524 -19.78 -11.99 -18.68
CA CYS A 524 -21.11 -11.45 -18.93
C CYS A 524 -21.26 -11.14 -20.43
N PRO A 525 -22.22 -11.73 -21.16
CA PRO A 525 -22.34 -11.48 -22.59
C PRO A 525 -22.83 -10.07 -22.89
N ILE A 526 -22.34 -9.46 -23.98
CA ILE A 526 -22.84 -8.14 -24.41
C ILE A 526 -24.25 -8.29 -24.99
N PRO A 527 -25.27 -7.53 -24.52
CA PRO A 527 -26.67 -7.77 -24.85
C PRO A 527 -27.12 -7.06 -26.13
N ILE A 528 -26.36 -7.26 -27.21
CA ILE A 528 -26.68 -6.69 -28.53
C ILE A 528 -27.12 -7.81 -29.46
N TRP A 529 -28.34 -7.70 -29.98
CA TRP A 529 -28.84 -8.52 -31.08
C TRP A 529 -28.74 -7.73 -32.37
N MET A 530 -28.21 -8.36 -33.41
CA MET A 530 -27.91 -7.72 -34.67
C MET A 530 -28.33 -8.61 -35.84
N SER A 531 -28.79 -7.99 -36.93
CA SER A 531 -29.06 -8.70 -38.18
C SER A 531 -27.77 -9.18 -38.84
N ALA A 532 -27.86 -10.20 -39.70
CA ALA A 532 -26.69 -10.75 -40.39
C ALA A 532 -25.96 -9.73 -41.29
N ASP A 533 -26.70 -8.76 -41.84
CA ASP A 533 -26.19 -7.65 -42.64
C ASP A 533 -25.77 -6.42 -41.81
N LYS A 534 -25.85 -6.50 -40.47
CA LYS A 534 -25.50 -5.43 -39.51
C LYS A 534 -26.31 -4.14 -39.64
N THR A 535 -27.43 -4.14 -40.36
CA THR A 535 -28.25 -2.94 -40.55
C THR A 535 -29.26 -2.70 -39.42
N GLN A 536 -29.66 -3.75 -38.71
CA GLN A 536 -30.57 -3.68 -37.57
C GLN A 536 -29.84 -4.08 -36.29
N LEU A 537 -30.08 -3.32 -35.22
CA LEU A 537 -29.46 -3.54 -33.92
C LEU A 537 -30.46 -3.28 -32.80
N LYS A 538 -30.50 -4.16 -31.80
CA LYS A 538 -31.29 -4.02 -30.58
C LYS A 538 -30.42 -4.30 -29.35
N VAL A 539 -30.32 -3.31 -28.47
CA VAL A 539 -29.70 -3.45 -27.14
C VAL A 539 -30.78 -3.83 -26.13
N ILE A 540 -30.55 -4.94 -25.40
CA ILE A 540 -31.45 -5.43 -24.36
C ILE A 540 -30.89 -5.03 -22.98
N GLY A 541 -31.73 -4.45 -22.13
CA GLY A 541 -31.33 -3.95 -20.80
C GLY A 541 -31.77 -4.81 -19.63
N SER A 542 -32.63 -5.81 -19.84
CA SER A 542 -33.16 -6.65 -18.76
C SER A 542 -33.55 -8.05 -19.24
N ILE A 543 -33.65 -9.00 -18.30
CA ILE A 543 -34.11 -10.37 -18.59
C ILE A 543 -35.62 -10.36 -18.93
N SER A 544 -36.39 -9.41 -18.38
CA SER A 544 -37.81 -9.23 -18.77
C SER A 544 -37.93 -8.86 -20.24
N GLU A 545 -37.15 -7.87 -20.70
CA GLU A 545 -37.11 -7.46 -22.10
C GLU A 545 -36.64 -8.62 -23.02
N LEU A 546 -35.63 -9.39 -22.57
CA LEU A 546 -35.20 -10.59 -23.29
C LEU A 546 -36.34 -11.63 -23.42
N SER A 547 -37.07 -11.88 -22.35
CA SER A 547 -38.20 -12.83 -22.31
C SER A 547 -39.30 -12.40 -23.29
N GLU A 548 -39.65 -11.12 -23.29
CA GLU A 548 -40.66 -10.54 -24.17
C GLU A 548 -40.25 -10.65 -25.65
N LEU A 549 -39.01 -10.32 -26.00
CA LEU A 549 -38.54 -10.30 -27.38
C LEU A 549 -38.28 -11.70 -27.97
N THR A 550 -37.88 -12.66 -27.14
CA THR A 550 -37.59 -14.04 -27.58
C THR A 550 -38.81 -14.96 -27.49
N GLY A 551 -39.85 -14.56 -26.76
CA GLY A 551 -40.99 -15.42 -26.41
C GLY A 551 -40.66 -16.53 -25.41
N VAL A 552 -39.43 -16.59 -24.89
CA VAL A 552 -39.04 -17.56 -23.86
C VAL A 552 -39.58 -17.09 -22.50
N PRO A 553 -40.38 -17.89 -21.77
CA PRO A 553 -40.91 -17.47 -20.48
C PRO A 553 -39.81 -17.14 -19.47
N LEU A 554 -39.98 -16.04 -18.71
CA LEU A 554 -39.02 -15.56 -17.71
C LEU A 554 -38.58 -16.66 -16.72
N THR A 555 -39.49 -17.55 -16.34
CA THR A 555 -39.22 -18.68 -15.43
C THR A 555 -38.25 -19.73 -15.98
N ARG A 556 -37.97 -19.71 -17.28
CA ARG A 556 -37.01 -20.60 -17.95
C ARG A 556 -35.63 -19.96 -18.16
N ILE A 557 -35.50 -18.63 -18.03
CA ILE A 557 -34.21 -17.94 -18.14
C ILE A 557 -33.53 -17.96 -16.76
N ARG A 558 -32.73 -19.00 -16.53
CA ARG A 558 -32.00 -19.21 -15.25
C ARG A 558 -30.54 -18.81 -15.32
N ASP A 559 -30.04 -18.59 -16.52
CA ASP A 559 -28.66 -18.30 -16.81
C ASP A 559 -28.60 -17.53 -18.13
N ILE A 560 -27.75 -16.50 -18.22
CA ILE A 560 -27.55 -15.66 -19.40
C ILE A 560 -26.11 -15.70 -19.89
N HIS A 561 -25.29 -16.65 -19.44
CA HIS A 561 -23.97 -16.88 -20.02
C HIS A 561 -24.09 -17.35 -21.47
N ARG A 562 -22.99 -17.19 -22.20
CA ARG A 562 -22.89 -17.43 -23.64
C ARG A 562 -23.47 -18.77 -24.10
N ASP A 563 -23.23 -19.86 -23.36
CA ASP A 563 -23.70 -21.21 -23.69
C ASP A 563 -25.22 -21.39 -23.62
N TYR A 564 -25.94 -20.51 -22.92
CA TYR A 564 -27.40 -20.47 -22.88
C TYR A 564 -27.97 -19.45 -23.86
N LEU A 565 -27.31 -18.29 -23.95
CA LEU A 565 -27.86 -17.10 -24.60
C LEU A 565 -27.66 -17.09 -26.13
N ASP A 566 -26.56 -17.64 -26.66
CA ASP A 566 -26.23 -17.55 -28.09
C ASP A 566 -27.27 -18.21 -29.02
N ASN A 567 -28.06 -19.14 -28.49
CA ASN A 567 -29.13 -19.82 -29.22
C ASN A 567 -30.47 -19.04 -29.23
N MET A 568 -30.59 -17.98 -28.43
CA MET A 568 -31.81 -17.17 -28.36
C MET A 568 -31.82 -16.11 -29.47
N THR A 569 -32.83 -16.16 -30.34
CA THR A 569 -33.02 -15.21 -31.44
C THR A 569 -34.20 -14.30 -31.19
N ILE A 570 -34.18 -13.10 -31.79
CA ILE A 570 -35.33 -12.19 -31.79
C ILE A 570 -35.78 -11.93 -33.23
N PRO A 571 -37.09 -11.73 -33.48
CA PRO A 571 -37.59 -11.38 -34.81
C PRO A 571 -36.90 -10.13 -35.36
N ASP A 572 -36.58 -10.12 -36.66
CA ASP A 572 -36.07 -8.91 -37.32
C ASP A 572 -37.21 -7.90 -37.51
N PRO A 573 -37.03 -6.63 -37.11
CA PRO A 573 -38.10 -5.62 -37.20
C PRO A 573 -38.52 -5.31 -38.64
N ARG A 574 -37.71 -5.66 -39.64
CA ARG A 574 -38.03 -5.46 -41.07
C ARG A 574 -39.05 -6.47 -41.61
N GLY A 575 -39.32 -7.56 -40.88
CA GLY A 575 -40.35 -8.54 -41.24
C GLY A 575 -39.81 -9.98 -41.34
N PRO A 576 -40.71 -10.96 -41.59
CA PRO A 576 -40.39 -12.39 -41.59
C PRO A 576 -39.48 -12.85 -42.73
N ASP A 577 -39.31 -12.04 -43.79
CA ASP A 577 -38.41 -12.32 -44.91
C ASP A 577 -36.93 -12.19 -44.55
N TYR A 578 -36.63 -11.55 -43.41
CA TYR A 578 -35.27 -11.39 -42.90
C TYR A 578 -34.98 -12.45 -41.83
N PRO A 579 -33.77 -13.06 -41.82
CA PRO A 579 -33.39 -13.98 -40.76
C PRO A 579 -33.48 -13.33 -39.38
N PRO A 580 -33.93 -14.08 -38.34
CA PRO A 580 -33.96 -13.58 -36.97
C PRO A 580 -32.60 -13.02 -36.54
N MET A 581 -32.63 -11.91 -35.82
CA MET A 581 -31.43 -11.30 -35.28
C MET A 581 -30.80 -12.21 -34.21
N ARG A 582 -29.47 -12.22 -34.17
CA ARG A 582 -28.67 -13.04 -33.24
C ARG A 582 -27.82 -12.15 -32.35
N ARG A 583 -27.51 -12.62 -31.15
CA ARG A 583 -26.57 -11.92 -30.27
C ARG A 583 -25.19 -11.84 -30.92
N ILE A 584 -24.50 -10.72 -30.77
CA ILE A 584 -23.08 -10.63 -31.13
C ILE A 584 -22.24 -11.61 -30.30
N SER A 585 -21.14 -12.13 -30.83
CA SER A 585 -20.31 -13.11 -30.12
C SER A 585 -19.62 -12.61 -28.83
N PRO A 586 -19.09 -11.37 -28.74
CA PRO A 586 -18.25 -10.94 -27.62
C PRO A 586 -18.92 -10.96 -26.23
N VAL A 587 -18.09 -11.12 -25.21
CA VAL A 587 -18.43 -10.90 -23.79
C VAL A 587 -17.82 -9.58 -23.32
N PHE A 588 -18.24 -9.08 -22.15
CA PHE A 588 -17.67 -7.89 -21.55
C PHE A 588 -16.23 -8.10 -21.09
N ASP A 589 -15.47 -7.00 -21.08
CA ASP A 589 -14.30 -6.83 -20.24
C ASP A 589 -14.68 -7.03 -18.75
N CYS A 590 -13.94 -7.85 -18.00
CA CYS A 590 -14.22 -8.08 -16.58
C CYS A 590 -14.11 -6.78 -15.75
N TRP A 591 -13.33 -5.79 -16.22
CA TRP A 591 -13.27 -4.48 -15.59
C TRP A 591 -14.58 -3.67 -15.72
N PHE A 592 -15.41 -3.99 -16.72
CA PHE A 592 -16.77 -3.44 -16.86
C PHE A 592 -17.71 -4.03 -15.81
N GLU A 593 -17.58 -5.33 -15.54
CA GLU A 593 -18.35 -6.01 -14.52
C GLU A 593 -17.95 -5.59 -13.09
N SER A 594 -16.65 -5.53 -12.79
CA SER A 594 -16.17 -5.09 -11.48
C SER A 594 -16.40 -3.59 -11.27
N GLY A 595 -16.26 -2.75 -12.30
CA GLY A 595 -16.69 -1.36 -12.28
C GLY A 595 -18.21 -1.20 -12.07
N SER A 596 -18.97 -2.25 -12.40
CA SER A 596 -20.40 -2.33 -12.19
C SER A 596 -20.86 -2.69 -10.77
N MET A 597 -19.91 -3.03 -9.90
CA MET A 597 -20.17 -3.53 -8.56
C MET A 597 -21.09 -2.64 -7.69
N PRO A 598 -20.98 -1.28 -7.65
CA PRO A 598 -21.76 -0.45 -6.74
C PRO A 598 -23.28 -0.65 -6.86
N TYR A 599 -23.76 -0.79 -8.09
CA TYR A 599 -25.17 -0.99 -8.42
C TYR A 599 -25.51 -2.46 -8.63
N ALA A 600 -24.64 -3.24 -9.29
CA ALA A 600 -24.92 -4.63 -9.62
C ALA A 600 -24.98 -5.56 -8.41
N GLN A 601 -24.20 -5.30 -7.35
CA GLN A 601 -24.29 -6.08 -6.11
C GLN A 601 -25.66 -5.95 -5.41
N LYS A 602 -26.39 -4.86 -5.70
CA LYS A 602 -27.71 -4.52 -5.16
C LYS A 602 -28.85 -4.88 -6.11
N HIS A 603 -28.55 -5.45 -7.28
CA HIS A 603 -29.50 -5.69 -8.36
C HIS A 603 -30.24 -4.41 -8.80
N TYR A 604 -29.55 -3.27 -8.75
CA TYR A 604 -30.10 -1.99 -9.19
C TYR A 604 -30.18 -1.96 -10.74
N PRO A 605 -31.28 -1.46 -11.34
CA PRO A 605 -32.46 -0.81 -10.74
C PRO A 605 -33.65 -1.75 -10.47
N PHE A 606 -33.47 -3.06 -10.64
CA PHE A 606 -34.57 -4.03 -10.66
C PHE A 606 -35.09 -4.42 -9.27
N HIS A 607 -34.23 -4.36 -8.25
CA HIS A 607 -34.61 -4.72 -6.89
C HIS A 607 -35.83 -3.89 -6.43
N PRO A 608 -36.82 -4.48 -5.75
CA PRO A 608 -38.05 -3.79 -5.35
C PRO A 608 -37.83 -2.48 -4.58
N ASP A 609 -36.75 -2.40 -3.81
CA ASP A 609 -36.37 -1.21 -3.04
C ASP A 609 -36.01 0.01 -3.92
N TYR A 610 -35.61 -0.22 -5.18
CA TYR A 610 -35.24 0.84 -6.13
C TYR A 610 -36.29 1.07 -7.22
N LYS A 611 -37.11 0.04 -7.53
CA LYS A 611 -38.14 0.08 -8.58
C LYS A 611 -39.29 1.09 -8.34
N LYS A 612 -39.42 1.65 -7.13
CA LYS A 612 -40.59 2.45 -6.70
C LYS A 612 -40.42 3.98 -6.65
N ALA A 613 -39.30 4.55 -7.08
CA ALA A 613 -39.07 5.99 -6.89
C ALA A 613 -39.30 6.83 -8.16
N GLN A 614 -40.52 7.37 -8.32
CA GLN A 614 -40.73 8.57 -9.12
C GLN A 614 -40.10 9.77 -8.37
N GLY A 615 -38.96 10.28 -8.82
CA GLY A 615 -38.45 11.62 -8.46
C GLY A 615 -37.07 11.69 -7.79
N VAL A 616 -36.70 10.75 -6.90
CA VAL A 616 -35.32 10.59 -6.39
C VAL A 616 -35.10 9.11 -6.09
N ASP A 617 -34.30 8.45 -6.92
CA ASP A 617 -33.94 7.05 -6.76
C ASP A 617 -33.32 6.78 -5.37
N ALA A 618 -33.88 5.83 -4.64
CA ALA A 618 -33.45 5.47 -3.28
C ALA A 618 -31.97 5.05 -3.24
N PHE A 619 -31.44 4.50 -4.35
CA PHE A 619 -30.02 4.17 -4.47
C PHE A 619 -29.12 5.41 -4.40
N LEU A 620 -29.54 6.56 -4.94
CA LEU A 620 -28.76 7.81 -4.91
C LEU A 620 -28.62 8.42 -3.51
N LYS A 621 -29.36 7.93 -2.51
CA LYS A 621 -29.12 8.30 -1.09
C LYS A 621 -27.99 7.49 -0.46
N GLU A 622 -27.65 6.36 -1.04
CA GLU A 622 -26.61 5.43 -0.60
C GLU A 622 -25.37 5.45 -1.53
N PHE A 623 -25.42 6.25 -2.59
CA PHE A 623 -24.37 6.46 -3.56
C PHE A 623 -24.04 7.96 -3.61
N PRO A 624 -22.76 8.38 -3.57
CA PRO A 624 -21.53 7.58 -3.58
C PRO A 624 -21.30 6.76 -2.31
N GLY A 625 -20.43 5.74 -2.40
CA GLY A 625 -19.96 5.01 -1.22
C GLY A 625 -19.20 5.93 -0.25
N ASP A 626 -19.14 5.57 1.03
CA ASP A 626 -18.37 6.31 2.03
C ASP A 626 -16.87 5.99 1.96
N PHE A 627 -16.51 4.74 1.65
CA PHE A 627 -15.13 4.27 1.75
C PHE A 627 -14.81 3.06 0.85
N ILE A 628 -13.64 3.12 0.21
CA ILE A 628 -13.00 2.00 -0.50
C ILE A 628 -11.49 1.98 -0.24
N ALA A 629 -10.88 0.79 -0.33
CA ALA A 629 -9.42 0.65 -0.18
C ALA A 629 -8.88 -0.50 -1.02
N GLU A 630 -7.91 -0.24 -1.90
CA GLU A 630 -7.24 -1.24 -2.72
C GLU A 630 -5.78 -0.88 -3.03
N GLY A 631 -5.08 -1.78 -3.70
CA GLY A 631 -3.71 -1.61 -4.15
C GLY A 631 -3.50 -0.49 -5.18
N LEU A 632 -2.25 0.00 -5.25
CA LEU A 632 -1.80 1.05 -6.16
C LEU A 632 -2.02 0.73 -7.64
N ASP A 633 -1.98 -0.55 -7.99
CA ASP A 633 -2.33 -1.09 -9.31
C ASP A 633 -3.77 -0.78 -9.73
N GLN A 634 -4.69 -0.62 -8.77
CA GLN A 634 -6.09 -0.31 -9.06
C GLN A 634 -6.32 1.11 -9.59
N THR A 635 -5.31 2.00 -9.53
CA THR A 635 -5.32 3.30 -10.23
C THR A 635 -5.38 3.17 -11.76
N ARG A 636 -5.16 1.96 -12.28
CA ARG A 636 -5.28 1.61 -13.70
C ARG A 636 -6.30 0.49 -13.94
N GLY A 637 -6.98 0.03 -12.89
CA GLY A 637 -7.99 -1.03 -12.93
C GLY A 637 -9.29 -0.54 -12.31
N TRP A 638 -9.64 -1.08 -11.14
CA TRP A 638 -10.96 -0.90 -10.54
C TRP A 638 -11.31 0.56 -10.22
N PHE A 639 -10.37 1.37 -9.69
CA PHE A 639 -10.67 2.79 -9.41
C PHE A 639 -10.99 3.57 -10.68
N TYR A 640 -10.33 3.23 -11.80
CA TYR A 640 -10.55 3.88 -13.08
C TYR A 640 -11.93 3.53 -13.65
N THR A 641 -12.29 2.25 -13.68
CA THR A 641 -13.59 1.84 -14.25
C THR A 641 -14.77 2.22 -13.36
N LEU A 642 -14.62 2.17 -12.04
CA LEU A 642 -15.59 2.73 -11.11
C LEU A 642 -15.86 4.21 -11.39
N LEU A 643 -14.82 5.02 -11.59
CA LEU A 643 -14.96 6.46 -11.86
C LEU A 643 -15.62 6.72 -13.21
N ILE A 644 -15.26 5.97 -14.26
CA ILE A 644 -15.89 6.07 -15.58
C ILE A 644 -17.39 5.84 -15.47
N LEU A 645 -17.78 4.69 -14.92
CA LEU A 645 -19.19 4.29 -14.92
C LEU A 645 -20.03 5.15 -13.97
N SER A 646 -19.51 5.49 -12.79
CA SER A 646 -20.20 6.42 -11.86
C SER A 646 -20.40 7.81 -12.46
N THR A 647 -19.40 8.33 -13.16
CA THR A 647 -19.50 9.64 -13.83
C THR A 647 -20.49 9.58 -14.99
N ALA A 648 -20.41 8.56 -15.83
CA ALA A 648 -21.29 8.41 -16.99
C ALA A 648 -22.76 8.18 -16.59
N LEU A 649 -23.01 7.45 -15.50
CA LEU A 649 -24.36 7.17 -15.02
C LEU A 649 -24.93 8.33 -14.19
N PHE A 650 -24.14 8.91 -13.28
CA PHE A 650 -24.64 9.75 -12.19
C PHE A 650 -23.87 11.08 -11.96
N ASP A 651 -22.86 11.41 -12.77
CA ASP A 651 -21.94 12.56 -12.59
C ASP A 651 -21.44 12.75 -11.13
N SER A 652 -21.01 11.64 -10.52
CA SER A 652 -20.52 11.58 -9.14
C SER A 652 -19.27 10.71 -9.04
N PRO A 653 -18.36 10.94 -8.06
CA PRO A 653 -17.36 9.94 -7.72
C PRO A 653 -18.02 8.62 -7.30
N PRO A 654 -17.31 7.49 -7.38
CA PRO A 654 -17.83 6.21 -6.90
C PRO A 654 -17.82 6.09 -5.37
N SER A 655 -16.85 6.73 -4.71
CA SER A 655 -16.68 6.74 -3.25
C SER A 655 -16.14 8.10 -2.80
N MET A 656 -16.52 8.53 -1.60
CA MET A 656 -16.07 9.78 -0.99
C MET A 656 -14.65 9.67 -0.43
N ASN A 657 -14.22 8.48 0.01
CA ASN A 657 -12.90 8.25 0.58
C ASN A 657 -12.23 7.03 -0.05
N CYS A 658 -10.97 7.17 -0.46
CA CYS A 658 -10.12 6.13 -1.04
C CYS A 658 -8.82 5.99 -0.26
N ILE A 659 -8.52 4.81 0.28
CA ILE A 659 -7.15 4.46 0.70
C ILE A 659 -6.48 3.67 -0.43
N VAL A 660 -5.30 4.10 -0.83
CA VAL A 660 -4.47 3.37 -1.80
C VAL A 660 -3.30 2.73 -1.07
N ASN A 661 -3.32 1.41 -0.93
CA ASN A 661 -2.20 0.69 -0.36
C ASN A 661 -1.14 0.36 -1.42
N GLY A 662 0.12 0.30 -1.01
CA GLY A 662 1.24 -0.04 -1.88
C GLY A 662 1.44 -1.55 -1.96
N LEU A 663 2.62 -1.94 -2.43
CA LEU A 663 2.95 -3.32 -2.74
C LEU A 663 3.70 -3.97 -1.58
N VAL A 664 3.25 -5.17 -1.20
CA VAL A 664 4.01 -6.02 -0.28
C VAL A 664 4.96 -6.89 -1.10
N LEU A 665 6.25 -6.70 -0.85
CA LEU A 665 7.37 -7.33 -1.54
C LEU A 665 8.04 -8.36 -0.65
N ALA A 666 8.74 -9.30 -1.26
CA ALA A 666 9.63 -10.21 -0.54
C ALA A 666 10.73 -9.44 0.21
N SER A 667 11.42 -10.11 1.14
CA SER A 667 12.42 -9.48 2.01
C SER A 667 13.60 -8.86 1.24
N ASP A 668 13.87 -9.38 0.04
CA ASP A 668 14.89 -8.93 -0.92
C ASP A 668 14.42 -7.78 -1.84
N GLY A 669 13.15 -7.38 -1.76
CA GLY A 669 12.55 -6.34 -2.61
C GLY A 669 11.99 -6.85 -3.93
N GLN A 670 12.02 -8.16 -4.21
CA GLN A 670 11.37 -8.71 -5.39
C GLN A 670 9.86 -8.82 -5.21
N LYS A 671 9.12 -8.81 -6.31
CA LYS A 671 7.67 -9.06 -6.30
C LYS A 671 7.41 -10.47 -5.75
N MET A 672 6.47 -10.58 -4.82
CA MET A 672 6.08 -11.89 -4.27
C MET A 672 5.47 -12.76 -5.37
N SER A 673 5.93 -14.00 -5.48
CA SER A 673 5.45 -14.95 -6.48
C SER A 673 5.34 -16.35 -5.89
N LYS A 674 4.18 -16.97 -6.08
CA LYS A 674 3.95 -18.38 -5.72
C LYS A 674 4.89 -19.33 -6.48
N ARG A 675 5.26 -18.97 -7.72
CA ARG A 675 6.19 -19.75 -8.55
C ARG A 675 7.60 -19.74 -7.99
N ILE A 676 8.03 -18.61 -7.42
CA ILE A 676 9.38 -18.39 -6.90
C ILE A 676 9.48 -18.78 -5.40
N ARG A 677 8.34 -18.84 -4.69
CA ARG A 677 8.25 -19.16 -3.25
C ARG A 677 9.16 -18.26 -2.39
N ASN A 678 9.20 -16.97 -2.71
CA ASN A 678 10.07 -15.98 -2.08
C ASN A 678 9.45 -15.26 -0.86
N TYR A 679 8.40 -15.81 -0.25
CA TYR A 679 7.77 -15.25 0.94
C TYR A 679 7.28 -16.35 1.90
N PRO A 680 7.31 -16.12 3.22
CA PRO A 680 6.86 -17.10 4.20
C PRO A 680 5.35 -17.35 4.08
N ASP A 681 4.93 -18.60 4.30
CA ASP A 681 3.52 -18.97 4.25
C ASP A 681 2.69 -18.16 5.27
N VAL A 682 1.49 -17.74 4.86
CA VAL A 682 0.61 -16.90 5.68
C VAL A 682 0.18 -17.64 6.95
N ASN A 683 -0.18 -18.93 6.85
CA ASN A 683 -0.63 -19.70 7.99
C ASN A 683 0.52 -19.92 8.97
N HIS A 684 1.75 -20.07 8.49
CA HIS A 684 2.92 -20.15 9.36
C HIS A 684 3.05 -18.90 10.26
N ILE A 685 2.99 -17.70 9.68
CA ILE A 685 3.08 -16.45 10.44
C ILE A 685 1.94 -16.32 11.45
N ILE A 686 0.70 -16.60 11.03
CA ILE A 686 -0.47 -16.49 11.91
C ILE A 686 -0.38 -17.51 13.05
N ASN A 687 0.03 -18.75 12.78
CA ASN A 687 0.12 -19.80 13.79
C ASN A 687 1.32 -19.63 14.73
N THR A 688 2.31 -18.83 14.38
CA THR A 688 3.47 -18.55 15.24
C THR A 688 3.30 -17.27 16.07
N TYR A 689 2.77 -16.20 15.48
CA TYR A 689 2.72 -14.88 16.14
C TYR A 689 1.31 -14.36 16.43
N GLY A 690 0.28 -14.95 15.81
CA GLY A 690 -1.09 -14.46 15.85
C GLY A 690 -1.43 -13.51 14.71
N SER A 691 -2.70 -13.48 14.36
CA SER A 691 -3.32 -12.58 13.39
C SER A 691 -3.22 -11.13 13.84
N ASP A 692 -3.43 -10.81 15.11
CA ASP A 692 -3.37 -9.43 15.61
C ASP A 692 -1.97 -8.79 15.42
N ALA A 693 -0.90 -9.58 15.55
CA ALA A 693 0.47 -9.13 15.29
C ALA A 693 0.70 -8.83 13.82
N LEU A 694 0.26 -9.72 12.94
CA LEU A 694 0.34 -9.54 11.50
C LEU A 694 -0.46 -8.31 11.04
N ARG A 695 -1.68 -8.14 11.55
CA ARG A 695 -2.56 -7.00 11.23
C ARG A 695 -1.88 -5.68 11.57
N LEU A 696 -1.36 -5.54 12.80
CA LEU A 696 -0.68 -4.33 13.24
C LEU A 696 0.60 -4.04 12.45
N TYR A 697 1.39 -5.07 12.16
CA TYR A 697 2.58 -4.94 11.33
C TYR A 697 2.25 -4.39 9.94
N LEU A 698 1.18 -4.91 9.31
CA LEU A 698 0.75 -4.47 7.98
C LEU A 698 0.20 -3.04 7.99
N VAL A 699 -0.65 -2.67 8.95
CA VAL A 699 -1.26 -1.32 8.95
C VAL A 699 -0.33 -0.20 9.43
N ASN A 700 0.72 -0.55 10.19
CA ASN A 700 1.77 0.39 10.56
C ASN A 700 2.86 0.54 9.48
N SER A 701 2.76 -0.21 8.39
CA SER A 701 3.77 -0.19 7.34
C SER A 701 3.62 1.03 6.43
N PRO A 702 4.68 1.45 5.72
CA PRO A 702 4.57 2.47 4.67
C PRO A 702 3.60 2.05 3.54
N ALA A 703 3.26 0.75 3.43
CA ALA A 703 2.32 0.29 2.43
C ALA A 703 0.89 0.79 2.62
N VAL A 704 0.46 1.28 3.78
CA VAL A 704 -0.85 1.97 3.85
C VAL A 704 -0.83 3.38 3.21
N ARG A 705 0.34 3.83 2.74
CA ARG A 705 0.55 5.12 2.04
C ARG A 705 1.07 4.94 0.62
N ALA A 706 0.58 3.93 -0.09
CA ALA A 706 0.99 3.61 -1.46
C ALA A 706 2.49 3.31 -1.68
N GLN A 707 3.27 3.04 -0.62
CA GLN A 707 4.70 2.71 -0.73
C GLN A 707 4.95 1.21 -0.62
N GLU A 708 6.17 0.77 -0.92
CA GLU A 708 6.54 -0.63 -0.83
C GLU A 708 6.79 -1.05 0.63
N LEU A 709 6.30 -2.24 1.00
CA LEU A 709 6.67 -2.92 2.24
C LEU A 709 7.48 -4.17 1.89
N ARG A 710 8.75 -4.21 2.31
CA ARG A 710 9.53 -5.45 2.30
C ARG A 710 9.15 -6.28 3.52
N PHE A 711 8.39 -7.34 3.29
CA PHE A 711 7.88 -8.17 4.37
C PHE A 711 9.01 -8.90 5.09
N ARG A 712 9.05 -8.79 6.43
CA ARG A 712 10.01 -9.46 7.30
C ARG A 712 9.30 -10.03 8.52
N GLU A 713 9.53 -11.31 8.79
CA GLU A 713 8.97 -12.01 9.93
C GLU A 713 9.40 -11.38 11.27
N GLU A 714 10.65 -10.90 11.36
CA GLU A 714 11.17 -10.21 12.54
C GLU A 714 10.35 -8.97 12.91
N GLY A 715 9.75 -8.31 11.92
CA GLY A 715 8.86 -7.17 12.14
C GLY A 715 7.57 -7.58 12.86
N VAL A 716 6.99 -8.72 12.49
CA VAL A 716 5.80 -9.28 13.15
C VAL A 716 6.14 -9.69 14.58
N LYS A 717 7.28 -10.37 14.76
CA LYS A 717 7.81 -10.74 16.09
C LYS A 717 8.04 -9.51 16.99
N GLY A 718 8.51 -8.42 16.42
CA GLY A 718 8.70 -7.13 17.10
C GLY A 718 7.40 -6.60 17.69
N VAL A 719 6.29 -6.64 16.93
CA VAL A 719 4.96 -6.23 17.43
C VAL A 719 4.56 -7.05 18.65
N THR A 720 4.70 -8.37 18.61
CA THR A 720 4.37 -9.23 19.75
C THR A 720 5.21 -8.89 20.98
N LYS A 721 6.53 -8.76 20.81
CA LYS A 721 7.48 -8.52 21.89
C LYS A 721 7.33 -7.12 22.52
N ASP A 722 7.22 -6.09 21.70
CA ASP A 722 7.34 -4.70 22.14
C ASP A 722 5.98 -4.06 22.48
N LEU A 723 4.88 -4.65 22.00
CA LEU A 723 3.52 -4.18 22.30
C LEU A 723 2.71 -5.19 23.12
N PHE A 724 2.43 -6.38 22.58
CA PHE A 724 1.45 -7.27 23.18
C PHE A 724 1.92 -7.88 24.49
N VAL A 725 3.20 -8.26 24.59
CA VAL A 725 3.75 -8.78 25.85
C VAL A 725 3.69 -7.73 26.98
N PRO A 726 4.17 -6.48 26.80
CA PRO A 726 4.02 -5.43 27.82
C PRO A 726 2.56 -5.11 28.16
N TRP A 727 1.67 -5.07 27.16
CA TRP A 727 0.25 -4.80 27.39
C TRP A 727 -0.42 -5.94 28.18
N TYR A 728 -0.19 -7.20 27.79
CA TYR A 728 -0.68 -8.37 28.53
C TYR A 728 -0.12 -8.42 29.95
N ASN A 729 1.16 -8.10 30.14
CA ASN A 729 1.76 -8.04 31.47
C ASN A 729 1.12 -6.96 32.36
N SER A 730 0.71 -5.83 31.78
CA SER A 730 -0.03 -4.78 32.51
C SER A 730 -1.40 -5.28 32.96
N PHE A 731 -2.12 -5.94 32.06
CA PHE A 731 -3.41 -6.57 32.35
C PHE A 731 -3.30 -7.66 33.42
N ARG A 732 -2.29 -8.54 33.31
CA ARG A 732 -1.98 -9.57 34.30
C ARG A 732 -1.58 -8.96 35.65
N PHE A 733 -0.82 -7.87 35.66
CA PHE A 733 -0.47 -7.18 36.89
C PHE A 733 -1.72 -6.62 37.60
N PHE A 734 -2.62 -5.97 36.86
CA PHE A 734 -3.90 -5.47 37.40
C PHE A 734 -4.70 -6.59 38.07
N THR A 735 -4.90 -7.71 37.38
CA THR A 735 -5.71 -8.83 37.89
C THR A 735 -5.11 -9.45 39.15
N GLN A 736 -3.78 -9.60 39.21
CA GLN A 736 -3.07 -10.02 40.43
C GLN A 736 -3.30 -9.05 41.59
N GLN A 737 -3.29 -7.74 41.33
CA GLN A 737 -3.51 -6.75 42.39
C GLN A 737 -4.98 -6.68 42.81
N ALA A 738 -5.92 -6.89 41.90
CA ALA A 738 -7.34 -7.00 42.22
C ALA A 738 -7.63 -8.23 43.11
N THR A 739 -7.00 -9.38 42.83
CA THR A 739 -7.06 -10.56 43.71
C THR A 739 -6.44 -10.27 45.07
N ARG A 740 -5.27 -9.62 45.11
CA ARG A 740 -4.63 -9.21 46.36
C ARG A 740 -5.50 -8.25 47.18
N TYR A 741 -6.23 -7.34 46.52
CA TYR A 741 -7.17 -6.46 47.19
C TYR A 741 -8.25 -7.26 47.94
N HIS A 742 -8.79 -8.33 47.33
CA HIS A 742 -9.70 -9.25 48.01
C HIS A 742 -9.04 -9.93 49.22
N GLU A 743 -7.84 -10.50 49.05
CA GLU A 743 -7.12 -11.18 50.13
C GLU A 743 -6.86 -10.28 51.35
N VAL A 744 -6.59 -8.99 51.12
CA VAL A 744 -6.29 -8.03 52.19
C VAL A 744 -7.56 -7.46 52.84
N THR A 745 -8.62 -7.20 52.05
CA THR A 745 -9.81 -6.49 52.53
C THR A 745 -11.00 -7.39 52.85
N GLY A 746 -10.96 -8.65 52.40
CA GLY A 746 -12.11 -9.57 52.41
C GLY A 746 -13.23 -9.17 51.44
N LYS A 747 -13.00 -8.22 50.53
CA LYS A 747 -13.98 -7.71 49.56
C LYS A 747 -13.45 -7.78 48.13
N ASP A 748 -14.28 -8.25 47.21
CA ASP A 748 -13.95 -8.24 45.79
C ASP A 748 -13.72 -6.81 45.28
N PHE A 749 -12.71 -6.65 44.42
CA PHE A 749 -12.54 -5.41 43.69
C PHE A 749 -13.68 -5.27 42.67
N LEU A 750 -14.50 -4.23 42.84
CA LEU A 750 -15.50 -3.81 41.87
C LEU A 750 -15.15 -2.42 41.34
N SER A 751 -15.11 -2.29 40.02
CA SER A 751 -14.80 -1.02 39.38
C SER A 751 -15.92 0.01 39.59
N LEU A 752 -15.58 1.29 39.47
CA LEU A 752 -16.53 2.40 39.52
C LEU A 752 -17.40 2.50 38.25
N LEU A 753 -17.20 1.61 37.27
CA LEU A 753 -18.01 1.56 36.06
C LEU A 753 -19.43 1.08 36.41
N ILE A 754 -20.38 2.00 36.36
CA ILE A 754 -21.81 1.75 36.55
C ILE A 754 -22.60 1.98 35.25
N HIS A 755 -23.73 1.30 35.09
CA HIS A 755 -24.61 1.50 33.94
C HIS A 755 -25.37 2.82 34.09
N SER A 756 -24.99 3.85 33.33
CA SER A 756 -25.72 5.13 33.33
C SER A 756 -25.64 5.85 31.98
N GLU A 757 -26.62 6.72 31.70
CA GLU A 757 -26.70 7.53 30.48
C GLU A 757 -25.75 8.75 30.47
N LYS A 758 -25.02 9.01 31.56
CA LYS A 758 -24.07 10.13 31.74
C LYS A 758 -22.64 9.61 31.96
N PRO A 759 -21.58 10.43 31.76
CA PRO A 759 -20.19 10.02 32.02
C PRO A 759 -19.88 10.02 33.53
N LEU A 760 -20.63 9.21 34.30
CA LEU A 760 -20.46 9.10 35.75
C LEU A 760 -19.10 8.51 36.13
N PHE A 761 -18.51 7.69 35.27
CA PHE A 761 -17.25 7.01 35.59
C PHE A 761 -16.05 7.96 35.52
N GLU A 762 -15.90 8.72 34.43
CA GLU A 762 -14.82 9.70 34.28
C GLU A 762 -14.92 10.82 35.32
N GLU A 763 -16.14 11.29 35.62
CA GLU A 763 -16.36 12.27 36.69
C GLU A 763 -16.00 11.72 38.08
N ALA A 764 -16.36 10.47 38.38
CA ALA A 764 -16.03 9.83 39.65
C ALA A 764 -14.51 9.68 39.80
N LEU A 765 -13.82 9.17 38.78
CA LEU A 765 -12.35 9.08 38.76
C LEU A 765 -11.72 10.45 38.99
N LYS A 766 -12.16 11.48 38.25
CA LYS A 766 -11.62 12.83 38.35
C LYS A 766 -11.74 13.42 39.76
N ARG A 767 -12.79 13.09 40.50
CA ARG A 767 -13.00 13.54 41.89
C ARG A 767 -12.17 12.77 42.91
N MET A 768 -11.92 11.48 42.67
CA MET A 768 -11.25 10.58 43.63
C MET A 768 -9.72 10.58 43.48
N VAL A 769 -9.21 10.87 42.28
CA VAL A 769 -7.78 10.85 42.01
C VAL A 769 -7.07 12.01 42.69
N THR A 770 -6.06 11.68 43.51
CA THR A 770 -5.19 12.62 44.20
C THR A 770 -3.72 12.48 43.79
N SER A 771 -3.31 11.29 43.33
CA SER A 771 -1.95 11.00 42.88
C SER A 771 -1.65 11.68 41.54
N VAL A 772 -0.46 12.31 41.45
CA VAL A 772 0.03 12.93 40.21
C VAL A 772 0.20 11.90 39.07
N LEU A 773 0.56 10.66 39.40
CA LEU A 773 0.74 9.58 38.42
C LEU A 773 -0.60 9.14 37.82
N ASP A 774 -1.62 9.02 38.66
CA ASP A 774 -2.99 8.68 38.26
C ASP A 774 -3.59 9.81 37.38
N MET A 775 -3.38 11.08 37.76
CA MET A 775 -3.81 12.23 36.94
C MET A 775 -3.12 12.23 35.57
N TRP A 776 -1.82 11.96 35.56
CA TRP A 776 -1.01 11.94 34.34
C TRP A 776 -1.42 10.85 33.37
N ILE A 777 -1.59 9.60 33.84
CA ILE A 777 -1.90 8.49 32.93
C ILE A 777 -3.29 8.65 32.30
N LEU A 778 -4.26 9.21 33.04
CA LEU A 778 -5.60 9.53 32.53
C LEU A 778 -5.53 10.63 31.46
N ALA A 779 -4.79 11.71 31.71
CA ALA A 779 -4.60 12.80 30.75
C ALA A 779 -3.81 12.33 29.50
N SER A 780 -2.84 11.44 29.68
CA SER A 780 -2.08 10.83 28.57
C SER A 780 -2.95 9.90 27.74
N PHE A 781 -3.84 9.15 28.38
CA PHE A 781 -4.82 8.30 27.68
C PHE A 781 -5.84 9.15 26.90
N GLU A 782 -6.28 10.28 27.44
CA GLU A 782 -7.13 11.24 26.71
C GLU A 782 -6.45 11.74 25.43
N GLN A 783 -5.15 12.07 25.48
CA GLN A 783 -4.37 12.43 24.29
C GLN A 783 -4.31 11.29 23.27
N LEU A 784 -4.11 10.04 23.72
CA LEU A 784 -4.13 8.88 22.83
C LEU A 784 -5.50 8.73 22.14
N VAL A 785 -6.61 8.81 22.89
CA VAL A 785 -7.97 8.74 22.32
C VAL A 785 -8.19 9.85 21.30
N ALA A 786 -7.80 11.09 21.62
CA ALA A 786 -7.95 12.22 20.70
C ALA A 786 -7.15 12.01 19.40
N THR A 787 -5.90 11.55 19.52
CA THR A 787 -5.05 11.27 18.35
C THR A 787 -5.65 10.16 17.50
N VAL A 788 -5.99 8.99 18.07
CA VAL A 788 -6.57 7.87 17.29
C VAL A 788 -7.84 8.30 16.57
N ARG A 789 -8.74 9.06 17.22
CA ARG A 789 -9.96 9.57 16.58
C ARG A 789 -9.67 10.53 15.42
N ARG A 790 -8.69 11.43 15.58
CA ARG A 790 -8.25 12.37 14.54
C ARG A 790 -7.67 11.63 13.33
N GLU A 791 -6.78 10.68 13.58
CA GLU A 791 -6.12 9.90 12.52
C GLU A 791 -7.15 9.03 11.77
N MET A 792 -8.08 8.38 12.48
CA MET A 792 -9.12 7.56 11.86
C MET A 792 -10.15 8.37 11.08
N ALA A 793 -10.52 9.58 11.55
CA ALA A 793 -11.36 10.49 10.78
C ALA A 793 -10.70 10.94 9.47
N SER A 794 -9.37 10.93 9.42
CA SER A 794 -8.56 11.28 8.24
C SER A 794 -8.05 10.05 7.48
N TYR A 795 -8.47 8.84 7.87
CA TYR A 795 -8.04 7.56 7.27
C TYR A 795 -6.50 7.33 7.30
N GLN A 796 -5.79 7.93 8.27
CA GLN A 796 -4.33 7.84 8.44
C GLN A 796 -3.92 6.76 9.45
N LEU A 797 -4.21 5.49 9.13
CA LEU A 797 -4.06 4.36 10.05
C LEU A 797 -2.62 4.16 10.58
N TYR A 798 -1.59 4.56 9.81
CA TYR A 798 -0.18 4.37 10.15
C TYR A 798 0.31 5.24 11.33
N ASN A 799 -0.40 6.32 11.66
CA ASN A 799 -0.01 7.19 12.77
C ASN A 799 -0.44 6.66 14.14
N VAL A 800 -1.23 5.56 14.18
CA VAL A 800 -1.81 5.05 15.43
C VAL A 800 -0.84 4.19 16.23
N LEU A 801 -0.10 3.27 15.59
CA LEU A 801 0.79 2.35 16.33
C LEU A 801 1.96 3.06 17.05
N PRO A 802 2.62 4.10 16.48
CA PRO A 802 3.66 4.82 17.21
C PRO A 802 3.17 5.43 18.52
N GLU A 803 1.99 6.06 18.50
CA GLU A 803 1.37 6.63 19.70
C GLU A 803 0.92 5.55 20.70
N LEU A 804 0.44 4.41 20.20
CA LEU A 804 0.10 3.27 21.05
C LEU A 804 1.34 2.71 21.75
N LEU A 805 2.45 2.51 21.03
CA LEU A 805 3.72 2.04 21.61
C LEU A 805 4.23 3.00 22.67
N ARG A 806 4.18 4.31 22.40
CA ARG A 806 4.52 5.36 23.37
C ARG A 806 3.64 5.27 24.62
N PHE A 807 2.33 5.11 24.46
CA PHE A 807 1.41 5.00 25.59
C PHE A 807 1.62 3.70 26.40
N ILE A 808 1.90 2.57 25.75
CA ILE A 808 2.22 1.32 26.45
C ILE A 808 3.54 1.44 27.22
N ASP A 809 4.53 2.17 26.71
CA ASP A 809 5.74 2.52 27.45
C ASP A 809 5.42 3.37 28.70
N ASP A 810 4.59 4.41 28.53
CA ASP A 810 4.10 5.26 29.62
C ASP A 810 3.36 4.45 30.70
N LEU A 811 2.47 3.54 30.28
CA LEU A 811 1.71 2.67 31.18
C LEU A 811 2.62 1.71 31.96
N THR A 812 3.59 1.09 31.28
CA THR A 812 4.39 -0.01 31.86
C THR A 812 5.61 0.50 32.61
N LYS A 813 6.47 1.27 31.95
CA LYS A 813 7.80 1.65 32.46
C LYS A 813 7.75 2.83 33.42
N TRP A 814 6.66 3.60 33.40
CA TRP A 814 6.49 4.79 34.23
C TRP A 814 5.34 4.60 35.20
N TYR A 815 4.09 4.52 34.73
CA TYR A 815 2.92 4.49 35.61
C TYR A 815 2.91 3.26 36.55
N ILE A 816 2.88 2.04 36.02
CA ILE A 816 2.85 0.81 36.84
C ILE A 816 4.12 0.70 37.70
N ARG A 817 5.27 1.12 37.18
CA ARG A 817 6.54 1.07 37.91
C ARG A 817 6.54 1.98 39.14
N PHE A 818 6.17 3.25 38.98
CA PHE A 818 6.18 4.23 40.08
C PHE A 818 5.00 4.12 41.01
N ASN A 819 3.88 3.60 40.53
CA ASN A 819 2.66 3.42 41.32
C ASN A 819 2.55 2.00 41.90
N ARG A 820 3.64 1.20 41.83
CA ARG A 820 3.60 -0.24 42.12
C ARG A 820 3.22 -0.53 43.57
N ASP A 821 3.76 0.25 44.50
CA ASP A 821 3.60 0.04 45.93
C ASP A 821 2.18 0.44 46.36
N THR A 822 1.67 1.56 45.83
CA THR A 822 0.25 1.95 45.92
C THR A 822 -0.68 0.87 45.38
N LEU A 823 -0.41 0.36 44.18
CA LEU A 823 -1.21 -0.70 43.53
C LEU A 823 -1.17 -2.03 44.29
N LYS A 824 -0.15 -2.27 45.12
CA LYS A 824 0.00 -3.46 45.97
C LYS A 824 -0.65 -3.34 47.35
N GLY A 825 -1.15 -2.16 47.74
CA GLY A 825 -1.74 -1.96 49.07
C GLY A 825 -0.86 -1.22 50.07
N GLU A 826 0.35 -0.79 49.72
CA GLU A 826 1.31 -0.27 50.70
C GLU A 826 0.92 1.12 51.24
N ASP A 827 0.23 1.92 50.42
CA ASP A 827 -0.29 3.25 50.80
C ASP A 827 -1.74 3.22 51.35
N GLY A 828 -2.22 2.02 51.70
CA GLY A 828 -3.54 1.81 52.30
C GLY A 828 -4.67 1.57 51.30
N VAL A 829 -5.74 0.96 51.81
CA VAL A 829 -6.86 0.39 51.02
C VAL A 829 -7.52 1.42 50.09
N SER A 830 -7.71 2.66 50.56
CA SER A 830 -8.38 3.70 49.78
C SER A 830 -7.55 4.15 48.58
N ALA A 831 -6.24 4.39 48.76
CA ALA A 831 -5.35 4.80 47.68
C ALA A 831 -5.24 3.70 46.62
N THR A 832 -5.06 2.45 47.07
CA THR A 832 -5.03 1.27 46.19
C THR A 832 -6.32 1.11 45.39
N TYR A 833 -7.49 1.29 46.01
CA TYR A 833 -8.77 1.20 45.31
C TYR A 833 -8.90 2.24 44.18
N VAL A 834 -8.44 3.47 44.41
CA VAL A 834 -8.44 4.54 43.41
C VAL A 834 -7.50 4.19 42.25
N SER A 835 -6.24 3.85 42.53
CA SER A 835 -5.26 3.56 41.48
C SER A 835 -5.58 2.27 40.70
N LEU A 836 -6.20 1.27 41.33
CA LEU A 836 -6.72 0.09 40.64
C LEU A 836 -7.87 0.45 39.69
N ASN A 837 -8.74 1.39 40.09
CA ASN A 837 -9.80 1.89 39.21
C ASN A 837 -9.25 2.68 38.01
N VAL A 838 -8.19 3.46 38.21
CA VAL A 838 -7.48 4.16 37.12
C VAL A 838 -6.87 3.16 36.15
N LEU A 839 -6.17 2.15 36.65
CA LEU A 839 -5.57 1.10 35.82
C LEU A 839 -6.64 0.27 35.08
N PHE A 840 -7.73 -0.10 35.75
CA PHE A 840 -8.88 -0.76 35.13
C PHE A 840 -9.46 0.09 34.00
N TYR A 841 -9.72 1.38 34.25
CA TYR A 841 -10.28 2.31 33.27
C TYR A 841 -9.39 2.37 32.03
N VAL A 842 -8.09 2.59 32.21
CA VAL A 842 -7.12 2.65 31.11
C VAL A 842 -7.12 1.35 30.30
N LEU A 843 -7.03 0.19 30.96
CA LEU A 843 -6.99 -1.10 30.27
C LEU A 843 -8.28 -1.40 29.49
N PHE A 844 -9.44 -1.17 30.11
CA PHE A 844 -10.73 -1.39 29.49
C PHE A 844 -10.96 -0.46 28.30
N MET A 845 -10.68 0.84 28.48
CA MET A 845 -10.87 1.84 27.43
C MET A 845 -9.86 1.66 26.30
N LEU A 846 -8.64 1.21 26.59
CA LEU A 846 -7.66 0.86 25.57
C LEU A 846 -8.13 -0.34 24.72
N CYS A 847 -8.71 -1.38 25.34
CA CYS A 847 -9.33 -2.47 24.59
C CYS A 847 -10.45 -1.97 23.67
N ARG A 848 -11.30 -1.04 24.13
CA ARG A 848 -12.35 -0.44 23.29
C ARG A 848 -11.78 0.40 22.13
N LEU A 849 -10.69 1.13 22.37
CA LEU A 849 -10.03 1.97 21.38
C LEU A 849 -9.36 1.13 20.29
N MET A 850 -8.70 0.04 20.68
CA MET A 850 -7.88 -0.78 19.79
C MET A 850 -8.61 -1.99 19.20
N ALA A 851 -9.83 -2.30 19.64
CA ALA A 851 -10.65 -3.39 19.09
C ALA A 851 -10.78 -3.40 17.54
N PRO A 852 -10.82 -2.26 16.83
CA PRO A 852 -10.79 -2.27 15.37
C PRO A 852 -9.47 -2.82 14.78
N TYR A 853 -8.34 -2.60 15.45
CA TYR A 853 -7.00 -2.99 15.00
C TYR A 853 -6.64 -4.42 15.38
N THR A 854 -6.82 -4.74 16.66
CA THR A 854 -6.43 -6.01 17.29
C THR A 854 -7.67 -6.68 17.89
N PRO A 855 -8.58 -7.19 17.05
CA PRO A 855 -9.90 -7.60 17.48
C PRO A 855 -9.91 -8.79 18.45
N PHE A 856 -8.90 -9.67 18.41
CA PHE A 856 -8.87 -10.85 19.26
C PHE A 856 -8.39 -10.52 20.67
N VAL A 857 -7.20 -9.93 20.79
CA VAL A 857 -6.59 -9.59 22.09
C VAL A 857 -7.51 -8.66 22.89
N CYS A 858 -8.12 -7.66 22.24
CA CYS A 858 -9.01 -6.72 22.92
C CYS A 858 -10.27 -7.39 23.46
N ASP A 859 -10.88 -8.30 22.69
CA ASP A 859 -12.12 -8.95 23.10
C ASP A 859 -11.86 -9.99 24.19
N TRP A 860 -10.75 -10.74 24.09
CA TRP A 860 -10.31 -11.64 25.14
C TRP A 860 -10.06 -10.89 26.45
N MET A 861 -9.24 -9.82 26.44
CA MET A 861 -8.98 -9.01 27.64
C MET A 861 -10.26 -8.41 28.21
N TYR A 862 -11.17 -7.93 27.35
CA TYR A 862 -12.48 -7.46 27.77
C TYR A 862 -13.25 -8.54 28.53
N LEU A 863 -13.35 -9.76 27.97
CA LEU A 863 -14.05 -10.87 28.61
C LEU A 863 -13.48 -11.19 30.00
N GLN A 864 -12.16 -11.10 30.16
CA GLN A 864 -11.50 -11.28 31.46
C GLN A 864 -11.71 -10.12 32.43
N LEU A 865 -11.94 -8.88 31.95
CA LEU A 865 -12.24 -7.72 32.79
C LEU A 865 -13.72 -7.67 33.24
N ARG A 866 -14.63 -8.36 32.55
CA ARG A 866 -16.07 -8.36 32.86
C ARG A 866 -16.41 -8.71 34.32
N PRO A 867 -15.80 -9.71 34.97
CA PRO A 867 -16.20 -10.12 36.32
C PRO A 867 -16.07 -9.00 37.37
N VAL A 868 -15.13 -8.06 37.17
CA VAL A 868 -14.88 -6.95 38.10
C VAL A 868 -15.59 -5.65 37.72
N MET A 869 -16.39 -5.63 36.65
CA MET A 869 -17.19 -4.44 36.34
C MET A 869 -18.47 -4.43 37.17
N ASN A 870 -18.78 -3.29 37.78
CA ASN A 870 -19.97 -3.13 38.62
C ASN A 870 -21.24 -2.91 37.79
N LEU A 871 -21.60 -3.91 36.99
CA LEU A 871 -22.74 -3.91 36.06
C LEU A 871 -23.70 -5.08 36.34
N PRO A 872 -24.35 -5.13 37.52
CA PRO A 872 -25.20 -6.27 37.92
C PRO A 872 -26.37 -6.45 36.95
N GLY A 873 -26.59 -7.69 36.48
CA GLY A 873 -27.69 -8.05 35.57
C GLY A 873 -27.57 -7.52 34.13
N VAL A 874 -26.46 -6.87 33.77
CA VAL A 874 -26.25 -6.27 32.43
C VAL A 874 -25.56 -7.25 31.48
N PHE A 875 -24.73 -8.16 32.00
CA PHE A 875 -23.92 -9.06 31.18
C PHE A 875 -24.71 -10.10 30.36
N ASP A 876 -25.96 -10.37 30.74
CA ASP A 876 -26.86 -11.23 29.96
C ASP A 876 -27.37 -10.53 28.69
N LYS A 877 -27.36 -9.19 28.69
CA LYS A 877 -27.77 -8.38 27.54
C LYS A 877 -26.77 -8.56 26.40
N VAL A 878 -27.32 -8.71 25.20
CA VAL A 878 -26.56 -8.96 23.96
C VAL A 878 -25.46 -7.91 23.72
N ALA A 879 -25.73 -6.63 24.04
CA ALA A 879 -24.79 -5.52 23.82
C ALA A 879 -23.47 -5.61 24.63
N TYR A 880 -23.38 -6.51 25.61
CA TYR A 880 -22.22 -6.63 26.51
C TYR A 880 -21.47 -7.95 26.34
N ARG A 881 -21.82 -8.77 25.35
CA ARG A 881 -21.17 -10.07 25.15
C ARG A 881 -19.79 -9.97 24.51
N SER A 882 -19.50 -8.89 23.79
CA SER A 882 -18.20 -8.67 23.13
C SER A 882 -17.84 -7.19 23.15
N ILE A 883 -16.54 -6.89 23.17
CA ILE A 883 -15.99 -5.54 23.07
C ILE A 883 -16.42 -4.84 21.77
N HIS A 884 -16.64 -5.62 20.71
CA HIS A 884 -17.02 -5.14 19.38
C HIS A 884 -18.44 -4.56 19.30
N PHE A 885 -19.23 -4.73 20.37
CA PHE A 885 -20.56 -4.13 20.51
C PHE A 885 -20.54 -2.82 21.30
N TRP A 886 -19.41 -2.49 21.92
CA TRP A 886 -19.21 -1.23 22.60
C TRP A 886 -18.86 -0.12 21.62
N ALA A 887 -19.19 1.11 22.02
CA ALA A 887 -18.74 2.26 21.25
C ALA A 887 -17.22 2.45 21.39
N VAL A 888 -16.55 2.94 20.34
CA VAL A 888 -15.17 3.45 20.49
C VAL A 888 -15.18 4.60 21.52
N PRO A 889 -14.18 4.71 22.41
CA PRO A 889 -14.10 5.82 23.35
C PRO A 889 -14.20 7.18 22.65
N SER A 890 -14.96 8.09 23.26
CA SER A 890 -15.07 9.48 22.84
C SER A 890 -15.02 10.35 24.09
N LEU A 891 -13.87 10.97 24.33
CA LEU A 891 -13.65 11.87 25.46
C LEU A 891 -13.76 13.31 24.97
N ALA A 892 -14.50 14.15 25.71
CA ALA A 892 -14.53 15.57 25.43
C ALA A 892 -13.15 16.18 25.72
N PRO A 893 -12.70 17.20 24.98
CA PRO A 893 -11.44 17.87 25.29
C PRO A 893 -11.43 18.39 26.74
N ASN A 894 -10.33 18.15 27.45
CA ASN A 894 -10.13 18.49 28.86
C ASN A 894 -10.96 17.67 29.86
N THR A 895 -11.35 16.43 29.51
CA THR A 895 -12.03 15.52 30.43
C THR A 895 -11.21 15.35 31.70
N PHE A 896 -9.92 15.02 31.57
CA PHE A 896 -8.96 14.87 32.66
C PHE A 896 -8.07 16.10 32.84
N LYS A 897 -8.67 17.29 32.82
CA LYS A 897 -8.02 18.53 33.28
C LYS A 897 -8.20 18.69 34.79
N PHE A 898 -7.10 18.66 35.53
CA PHE A 898 -7.08 18.76 36.99
C PHE A 898 -6.67 20.17 37.43
N GLN A 899 -7.52 20.85 38.21
CA GLN A 899 -7.21 22.20 38.71
C GLN A 899 -5.95 22.22 39.61
N ALA A 900 -5.75 21.16 40.39
CA ALA A 900 -4.58 21.03 41.25
C ALA A 900 -3.26 20.79 40.47
N GLN A 901 -3.35 20.27 39.23
CA GLN A 901 -2.19 19.94 38.39
C GLN A 901 -2.51 20.28 36.91
N PRO A 902 -2.61 21.57 36.55
CA PRO A 902 -3.06 21.98 35.21
C PRO A 902 -2.07 21.59 34.09
N ASN A 903 -0.79 21.40 34.43
CA ASN A 903 0.29 21.05 33.51
C ASN A 903 0.84 19.62 33.73
N VAL A 904 0.00 18.70 34.21
CA VAL A 904 0.46 17.35 34.64
C VAL A 904 1.24 16.60 33.55
N ILE A 905 0.90 16.81 32.28
CA ILE A 905 1.60 16.17 31.15
C ILE A 905 3.00 16.78 30.98
N GLN A 906 3.13 18.11 30.91
CA GLN A 906 4.42 18.78 30.79
C GLN A 906 5.34 18.42 31.97
N LYS A 907 4.78 18.41 33.18
CA LYS A 907 5.47 18.04 34.41
C LYS A 907 6.07 16.63 34.35
N MET A 908 5.30 15.66 33.88
CA MET A 908 5.76 14.27 33.77
C MET A 908 6.72 14.07 32.59
N THR A 909 6.54 14.79 31.49
CA THR A 909 7.53 14.79 30.39
C THR A 909 8.89 15.29 30.89
N ALA A 910 8.92 16.42 31.62
CA ALA A 910 10.14 16.93 32.23
C ALA A 910 10.80 15.92 33.19
N LEU A 911 9.99 15.22 34.01
CA LEU A 911 10.50 14.17 34.90
C LEU A 911 11.17 13.04 34.10
N LYS A 912 10.53 12.61 33.01
CA LYS A 912 11.06 11.56 32.13
C LYS A 912 12.39 11.97 31.50
N ASP A 913 12.46 13.17 30.96
CA ASP A 913 13.66 13.71 30.31
C ASP A 913 14.85 13.73 31.29
N VAL A 914 14.63 14.28 32.49
CA VAL A 914 15.64 14.32 33.56
C VAL A 914 16.09 12.92 33.99
N ILE A 915 15.17 11.98 34.19
CA ILE A 915 15.53 10.62 34.60
C ILE A 915 16.28 9.88 33.49
N MET A 916 15.89 10.05 32.23
CA MET A 916 16.57 9.44 31.09
C MET A 916 17.98 10.01 30.89
N LEU A 917 18.12 11.34 30.91
CA LEU A 917 19.41 12.03 30.88
C LEU A 917 20.29 11.60 32.06
N GLY A 918 19.72 11.61 33.27
CA GLY A 918 20.43 11.24 34.49
C GLY A 918 20.93 9.79 34.46
N ARG A 919 20.12 8.84 34.00
CA ARG A 919 20.52 7.43 33.84
C ARG A 919 21.66 7.27 32.83
N MET A 920 21.61 8.00 31.71
CA MET A 920 22.67 8.00 30.71
C MET A 920 23.98 8.53 31.31
N VAL A 921 23.96 9.71 31.95
CA VAL A 921 25.15 10.29 32.61
C VAL A 921 25.71 9.35 33.66
N ARG A 922 24.83 8.75 34.45
CA ARG A 922 25.22 7.80 35.49
C ARG A 922 25.90 6.56 34.91
N LYS A 923 25.36 6.01 33.83
CA LYS A 923 25.88 4.81 33.17
C LYS A 923 27.23 5.08 32.50
N ASP A 924 27.30 6.18 31.76
CA ASP A 924 28.35 6.38 30.76
C ASP A 924 29.48 7.30 31.26
N LYS A 925 29.22 8.11 32.30
CA LYS A 925 30.17 9.16 32.75
C LYS A 925 30.54 9.13 34.24
N CYS A 926 29.75 8.52 35.11
CA CYS A 926 30.02 8.57 36.56
C CYS A 926 31.04 7.54 37.06
N GLY A 927 31.54 6.64 36.21
CA GLY A 927 32.56 5.65 36.57
C GLY A 927 32.12 4.62 37.64
N VAL A 928 30.80 4.47 37.88
CA VAL A 928 30.28 3.57 38.92
C VAL A 928 30.10 2.16 38.37
N THR A 929 30.78 1.18 38.98
CA THR A 929 30.74 -0.24 38.56
C THR A 929 29.39 -0.93 38.83
N SER A 930 28.54 -0.37 39.70
CA SER A 930 27.22 -0.91 40.04
C SER A 930 26.16 0.17 40.25
N PHE A 931 25.00 0.03 39.58
CA PHE A 931 23.83 0.91 39.78
C PHE A 931 23.27 0.87 41.21
N LYS A 932 23.66 -0.11 42.03
CA LYS A 932 23.22 -0.23 43.42
C LYS A 932 23.93 0.74 44.36
N MET A 933 25.10 1.26 43.98
CA MET A 933 25.86 2.23 44.77
C MET A 933 25.22 3.62 44.65
N PRO A 934 24.74 4.28 45.72
CA PRO A 934 24.20 5.63 45.61
C PRO A 934 25.29 6.65 45.23
N LEU A 935 24.89 7.77 44.63
CA LEU A 935 25.76 8.93 44.43
C LEU A 935 25.38 10.06 45.39
N GLY A 936 26.29 11.00 45.64
CA GLY A 936 26.09 12.06 46.63
C GLY A 936 24.91 12.96 46.28
N SER A 937 25.01 13.65 45.15
CA SER A 937 23.93 14.52 44.67
C SER A 937 23.87 14.55 43.15
N VAL A 938 22.73 15.01 42.63
CA VAL A 938 22.60 15.46 41.24
C VAL A 938 22.09 16.88 41.21
N THR A 939 22.77 17.75 40.48
CA THR A 939 22.30 19.10 40.15
C THR A 939 21.61 19.06 38.80
N ILE A 940 20.34 19.44 38.77
CA ILE A 940 19.52 19.58 37.57
C ILE A 940 19.38 21.06 37.26
N ALA A 941 19.87 21.49 36.10
CA ALA A 941 19.74 22.86 35.64
C ALA A 941 18.84 22.96 34.41
N HIS A 942 18.07 24.05 34.34
CA HIS A 942 17.19 24.38 33.22
C HIS A 942 16.87 25.88 33.21
N ASP A 943 16.70 26.48 32.03
CA ASP A 943 16.55 27.94 31.86
C ASP A 943 15.19 28.46 32.38
N ARG A 944 14.15 27.63 32.28
CA ARG A 944 12.80 27.94 32.76
C ARG A 944 12.64 27.52 34.23
N LYS A 945 12.48 28.51 35.10
CA LYS A 945 12.26 28.31 36.54
C LYS A 945 10.97 27.53 36.82
N GLU A 946 9.92 27.75 36.03
CA GLU A 946 8.62 27.11 36.21
C GLU A 946 8.70 25.58 36.13
N ILE A 947 9.52 25.05 35.22
CA ILE A 947 9.74 23.60 35.06
C ILE A 947 10.48 23.03 36.27
N LEU A 948 11.50 23.73 36.77
CA LEU A 948 12.24 23.30 37.95
C LEU A 948 11.35 23.29 39.19
N ASP A 949 10.48 24.28 39.35
CA ASP A 949 9.52 24.35 40.45
C ASP A 949 8.51 23.20 40.40
N GLU A 950 8.08 22.79 39.20
CA GLU A 950 7.26 21.58 39.03
C GLU A 950 8.03 20.29 39.40
N LEU A 951 9.29 20.14 38.95
CA LEU A 951 10.14 18.99 39.26
C LEU A 951 10.49 18.85 40.75
N LYS A 952 10.61 19.97 41.48
CA LYS A 952 10.83 19.96 42.94
C LYS A 952 9.76 19.16 43.69
N THR A 953 8.53 19.16 43.19
CA THR A 953 7.43 18.38 43.78
C THR A 953 7.53 16.86 43.51
N LEU A 954 8.47 16.44 42.65
CA LEU A 954 8.69 15.06 42.21
C LEU A 954 10.09 14.53 42.59
N VAL A 955 10.79 15.20 43.50
CA VAL A 955 12.17 14.89 43.90
C VAL A 955 12.35 13.44 44.35
N SER A 956 11.37 12.87 45.05
CA SER A 956 11.42 11.48 45.51
C SER A 956 11.57 10.48 44.36
N PHE A 957 10.90 10.72 43.23
CA PHE A 957 11.03 9.89 42.03
C PHE A 957 12.43 10.00 41.42
N ILE A 958 12.96 11.22 41.33
CA ILE A 958 14.31 11.48 40.80
C ILE A 958 15.37 10.83 41.70
N GLN A 959 15.28 11.02 43.02
CA GLN A 959 16.20 10.43 44.01
C GLN A 959 16.23 8.91 43.93
N SER A 960 15.05 8.29 43.89
CA SER A 960 14.91 6.84 43.80
C SER A 960 15.52 6.29 42.50
N GLU A 961 15.20 6.92 41.37
CA GLU A 961 15.56 6.40 40.04
C GLU A 961 17.00 6.66 39.62
N LEU A 962 17.54 7.81 40.00
CA LEU A 962 18.93 8.15 39.77
C LEU A 962 19.85 7.63 40.88
N ASN A 963 19.26 7.09 41.95
CA ASN A 963 19.94 6.55 43.12
C ASN A 963 20.95 7.57 43.69
N VAL A 964 20.44 8.72 44.12
CA VAL A 964 21.20 9.82 44.71
C VAL A 964 20.69 10.15 46.12
N LEU A 965 21.54 10.71 46.98
CA LEU A 965 21.11 11.16 48.30
C LEU A 965 20.36 12.50 48.21
N GLU A 966 20.86 13.43 47.39
CA GLU A 966 20.29 14.77 47.24
C GLU A 966 20.02 15.14 45.77
N VAL A 967 18.99 15.94 45.53
CA VAL A 967 18.67 16.52 44.22
C VAL A 967 18.65 18.04 44.36
N ASN A 968 19.55 18.70 43.66
CA ASN A 968 19.71 20.15 43.64
C ASN A 968 19.15 20.71 42.33
N PHE A 969 18.53 21.89 42.38
CA PHE A 969 17.99 22.56 41.18
C PHE A 969 18.67 23.90 40.97
N HIS A 970 19.09 24.18 39.75
CA HIS A 970 19.75 25.43 39.36
C HIS A 970 19.02 26.10 38.19
N VAL A 971 18.72 27.40 38.30
CA VAL A 971 18.06 28.13 37.21
C VAL A 971 19.13 28.62 36.25
N GLY A 972 19.00 28.25 34.98
CA GLY A 972 19.96 28.62 33.92
C GLY A 972 21.28 27.86 33.96
N GLU A 973 22.08 28.11 32.94
CA GLU A 973 23.33 27.43 32.61
C GLU A 973 24.59 28.04 33.25
N GLU A 974 24.46 29.23 33.83
CA GLU A 974 25.60 30.03 34.32
C GLU A 974 26.47 29.26 35.30
N GLY A 975 27.78 29.18 35.02
CA GLY A 975 28.74 28.45 35.84
C GLY A 975 28.71 26.91 35.71
N LEU A 976 27.76 26.35 34.96
CA LEU A 976 27.59 24.91 34.80
C LEU A 976 27.82 24.42 33.36
N ALA A 977 27.50 25.23 32.36
CA ALA A 977 27.66 24.88 30.95
C ALA A 977 27.96 26.11 30.08
N THR A 978 28.59 25.86 28.93
CA THR A 978 28.71 26.80 27.81
C THR A 978 27.72 26.41 26.69
N PHE A 979 27.67 27.19 25.62
CA PHE A 979 26.82 26.90 24.46
C PHE A 979 27.63 26.28 23.33
N ALA A 980 27.10 25.22 22.73
CA ALA A 980 27.58 24.66 21.48
C ALA A 980 26.56 24.92 20.37
N VAL A 981 26.99 25.57 19.29
CA VAL A 981 26.15 25.91 18.15
C VAL A 981 26.43 24.91 17.02
N ILE A 982 25.40 24.18 16.59
CA ILE A 982 25.49 23.12 15.58
C ILE A 982 24.63 23.51 14.37
N PRO A 983 25.23 24.04 13.29
CA PRO A 983 24.50 24.36 12.05
C PRO A 983 24.04 23.12 11.28
N ASP A 984 22.81 23.12 10.76
CA ASP A 984 22.33 22.13 9.80
C ASP A 984 22.51 22.67 8.37
N PHE A 985 23.67 22.39 7.79
CA PHE A 985 23.99 22.85 6.43
C PHE A 985 23.13 22.21 5.34
N ILE A 986 22.42 21.10 5.62
CA ILE A 986 21.51 20.47 4.65
C ILE A 986 20.20 21.26 4.63
N ALA A 987 19.59 21.47 5.81
CA ALA A 987 18.37 22.26 5.95
C ALA A 987 18.55 23.69 5.42
N ILE A 988 19.69 24.33 5.73
CA ILE A 988 20.02 25.66 5.21
C ILE A 988 20.07 25.68 3.68
N LYS A 989 20.66 24.64 3.04
CA LYS A 989 20.72 24.55 1.57
C LYS A 989 19.34 24.37 0.95
N GLU A 990 18.46 23.59 1.58
CA GLU A 990 17.10 23.37 1.09
C GLU A 990 16.26 24.66 1.15
N VAL A 991 16.31 25.37 2.28
CA VAL A 991 15.54 26.60 2.48
C VAL A 991 15.97 27.73 1.54
N TYR A 992 17.29 27.88 1.29
CA TYR A 992 17.84 28.98 0.50
C TYR A 992 18.33 28.56 -0.90
N ALA A 993 17.87 27.41 -1.43
CA ALA A 993 18.31 26.87 -2.72
C ALA A 993 18.10 27.82 -3.92
N GLY A 994 17.10 28.71 -3.84
CA GLY A 994 16.72 29.63 -4.92
C GLY A 994 17.62 30.85 -5.09
N ASP A 995 18.46 31.20 -4.11
CA ASP A 995 19.36 32.37 -4.18
C ASP A 995 20.76 32.02 -3.64
N LYS A 996 21.68 31.74 -4.57
CA LYS A 996 23.07 31.35 -4.27
C LYS A 996 23.83 32.42 -3.48
N LYS A 997 23.50 33.70 -3.63
CA LYS A 997 24.19 34.81 -2.95
C LYS A 997 23.72 34.90 -1.49
N VAL A 998 22.41 34.75 -1.25
CA VAL A 998 21.84 34.67 0.09
C VAL A 998 22.33 33.42 0.81
N LEU A 999 22.32 32.25 0.14
CA LEU A 999 22.81 30.98 0.72
C LEU A 999 24.27 31.08 1.20
N GLY A 1000 25.17 31.64 0.37
CA GLY A 1000 26.57 31.85 0.76
C GLY A 1000 26.73 32.78 1.97
N ASN A 1001 25.92 33.84 2.02
CA ASN A 1001 25.90 34.78 3.15
C ASN A 1001 25.39 34.11 4.44
N VAL A 1002 24.29 33.36 4.37
CA VAL A 1002 23.71 32.62 5.50
C VAL A 1002 24.70 31.61 6.06
N ILE A 1003 25.34 30.80 5.21
CA ILE A 1003 26.33 29.80 5.65
C ILE A 1003 27.50 30.47 6.38
N ASN A 1004 28.02 31.57 5.86
CA ASN A 1004 29.14 32.28 6.48
C ASN A 1004 28.75 32.89 7.84
N LYS A 1005 27.55 33.48 7.94
CA LYS A 1005 27.05 34.08 9.18
C LYS A 1005 26.75 33.03 10.25
N VAL A 1006 26.09 31.93 9.90
CA VAL A 1006 25.81 30.83 10.84
C VAL A 1006 27.10 30.15 11.30
N LYS A 1007 28.12 30.02 10.44
CA LYS A 1007 29.47 29.58 10.88
C LYS A 1007 30.10 30.58 11.85
N GLY A 1008 29.89 31.88 11.64
CA GLY A 1008 30.37 32.93 12.54
C GLY A 1008 29.73 32.87 13.94
N LEU A 1009 28.48 32.39 14.06
CA LEU A 1009 27.79 32.20 15.34
C LEU A 1009 28.42 31.11 16.23
N CYS A 1010 29.18 30.17 15.65
CA CYS A 1010 29.87 29.13 16.42
C CYS A 1010 30.95 29.71 17.35
N ASP A 1011 31.46 30.92 17.08
CA ASP A 1011 32.38 31.61 17.96
C ASP A 1011 31.61 32.37 19.06
N ILE A 1012 31.24 31.63 20.11
CA ILE A 1012 30.52 32.17 21.27
C ILE A 1012 31.39 33.04 22.21
N SER A 1013 32.68 33.22 21.90
CA SER A 1013 33.54 34.14 22.67
C SER A 1013 33.18 35.61 22.47
N LYS A 1014 32.47 35.92 21.37
CA LYS A 1014 31.98 37.26 21.05
C LYS A 1014 30.66 37.55 21.78
N PRO A 1015 30.55 38.67 22.52
CA PRO A 1015 29.33 39.02 23.28
C PRO A 1015 28.06 39.11 22.41
N GLU A 1016 28.18 39.61 21.18
CA GLU A 1016 27.10 39.70 20.19
C GLU A 1016 26.56 38.33 19.74
N ASN A 1017 27.46 37.37 19.50
CA ASN A 1017 27.10 36.00 19.16
C ASN A 1017 26.48 35.28 20.36
N LEU A 1018 27.02 35.47 21.55
CA LEU A 1018 26.49 34.89 22.77
C LEU A 1018 25.06 35.39 23.06
N ALA A 1019 24.81 36.70 22.90
CA ALA A 1019 23.48 37.28 23.03
C ALA A 1019 22.50 36.66 22.02
N PHE A 1020 22.93 36.52 20.76
CA PHE A 1020 22.15 35.89 19.70
C PHE A 1020 21.83 34.42 20.01
N VAL A 1021 22.81 33.64 20.44
CA VAL A 1021 22.66 32.22 20.78
C VAL A 1021 21.70 32.02 21.96
N LYS A 1022 21.80 32.88 22.98
CA LYS A 1022 20.84 32.90 24.11
C LYS A 1022 19.42 33.22 23.64
N GLU A 1023 19.25 34.19 22.74
CA GLU A 1023 17.95 34.54 22.20
C GLU A 1023 17.36 33.45 21.31
N LEU A 1024 18.15 32.88 20.40
CA LEU A 1024 17.75 31.78 19.51
C LEU A 1024 17.28 30.57 20.31
N ARG A 1025 17.99 30.21 21.38
CA ARG A 1025 17.59 29.14 22.28
C ARG A 1025 16.30 29.45 23.05
N LYS A 1026 16.14 30.69 23.54
CA LYS A 1026 14.97 31.09 24.33
C LYS A 1026 13.69 31.17 23.48
N THR A 1027 13.80 31.61 22.23
CA THR A 1027 12.66 31.97 21.38
C THR A 1027 12.46 31.01 20.20
N GLY A 1028 13.42 30.13 19.92
CA GLY A 1028 13.43 29.22 18.76
C GLY A 1028 13.70 29.91 17.42
N ARG A 1029 13.76 31.25 17.39
CA ARG A 1029 13.99 32.05 16.19
C ARG A 1029 14.64 33.39 16.53
N CYS A 1030 15.66 33.79 15.79
CA CYS A 1030 16.29 35.10 15.98
C CYS A 1030 16.68 35.72 14.64
N GLN A 1031 16.76 37.05 14.59
CA GLN A 1031 17.13 37.81 13.39
C GLN A 1031 18.61 38.14 13.41
N LEU A 1032 19.37 37.62 12.45
CA LEU A 1032 20.78 37.93 12.25
C LEU A 1032 20.94 38.76 10.98
N ASP A 1033 21.09 40.08 11.12
CA ASP A 1033 21.28 41.02 10.00
C ASP A 1033 20.25 40.83 8.85
N GLY A 1034 18.97 40.72 9.20
CA GLY A 1034 17.86 40.54 8.24
C GLY A 1034 17.64 39.09 7.77
N ILE A 1035 18.40 38.12 8.28
CA ILE A 1035 18.19 36.68 8.05
C ILE A 1035 17.53 36.08 9.29
N THR A 1036 16.40 35.42 9.10
CA THR A 1036 15.75 34.66 10.18
C THR A 1036 16.43 33.30 10.34
N VAL A 1037 17.11 33.11 11.46
CA VAL A 1037 17.66 31.82 11.86
C VAL A 1037 16.68 31.15 12.81
N THR A 1038 16.27 29.93 12.49
CA THR A 1038 15.41 29.10 13.35
C THR A 1038 16.21 27.94 13.93
N SER A 1039 15.71 27.35 15.01
CA SER A 1039 16.29 26.16 15.65
C SER A 1039 16.48 24.96 14.72
N ASP A 1040 15.68 24.88 13.65
CA ASP A 1040 15.77 23.82 12.63
C ASP A 1040 16.98 24.01 11.69
N LEU A 1041 17.46 25.24 11.54
CA LEU A 1041 18.63 25.58 10.74
C LEU A 1041 19.93 25.57 11.56
N CYS A 1042 19.81 25.83 12.87
CA CYS A 1042 20.95 25.96 13.77
C CYS A 1042 20.54 25.57 15.19
N LYS A 1043 21.05 24.43 15.66
CA LYS A 1043 20.76 23.92 17.01
C LYS A 1043 21.71 24.52 18.03
N VAL A 1044 21.18 24.92 19.18
CA VAL A 1044 21.96 25.40 20.32
C VAL A 1044 21.87 24.36 21.44
N MET A 1045 22.99 23.74 21.76
CA MET A 1045 23.12 22.76 22.84
C MET A 1045 23.87 23.35 24.04
N LEU A 1046 23.63 22.82 25.24
CA LEU A 1046 24.53 23.04 26.37
C LEU A 1046 25.71 22.07 26.29
N GLU A 1047 26.91 22.60 26.49
CA GLU A 1047 28.11 21.82 26.71
C GLU A 1047 28.56 22.00 28.17
N PRO A 1048 28.47 20.95 29.02
CA PRO A 1048 28.83 21.08 30.42
C PRO A 1048 30.29 21.51 30.61
N ILE A 1049 30.54 22.43 31.54
CA ILE A 1049 31.90 22.80 31.93
C ILE A 1049 32.50 21.61 32.72
N PRO A 1050 33.68 21.08 32.34
CA PRO A 1050 34.32 20.02 33.10
C PRO A 1050 34.71 20.48 34.51
N VAL A 1051 34.21 19.81 35.53
CA VAL A 1051 34.55 20.06 36.94
C VAL A 1051 35.08 18.76 37.56
N PRO A 1052 36.24 18.77 38.25
CA PRO A 1052 36.78 17.57 38.91
C PRO A 1052 35.77 16.95 39.90
N ASN A 1053 35.65 15.62 39.87
CA ASN A 1053 34.69 14.84 40.69
C ASN A 1053 33.20 15.10 40.39
N TYR A 1054 32.89 15.71 39.24
CA TYR A 1054 31.53 15.81 38.74
C TYR A 1054 31.42 15.21 37.34
N ALA A 1055 30.32 14.53 37.08
CA ALA A 1055 29.99 13.96 35.78
C ALA A 1055 28.71 14.60 35.24
N SER A 1056 28.81 15.25 34.08
CA SER A 1056 27.72 16.07 33.55
C SER A 1056 27.37 15.76 32.09
N ALA A 1057 26.09 15.90 31.73
CA ALA A 1057 25.64 16.01 30.35
C ALA A 1057 24.37 16.85 30.27
N ALA A 1058 24.12 17.39 29.09
CA ALA A 1058 22.87 18.06 28.77
C ALA A 1058 22.15 17.36 27.63
N ASP A 1059 20.83 17.57 27.55
CA ASP A 1059 20.01 17.11 26.45
C ASP A 1059 19.58 18.26 25.52
N GLU A 1060 18.83 17.90 24.47
CA GLU A 1060 18.27 18.85 23.50
C GLU A 1060 17.05 19.62 24.03
N ASN A 1061 16.44 19.18 25.13
CA ASN A 1061 15.31 19.85 25.78
C ASN A 1061 15.74 20.96 26.74
N GLY A 1062 17.05 21.16 26.91
CA GLY A 1062 17.64 22.22 27.74
C GLY A 1062 17.91 21.79 29.18
N PHE A 1063 17.76 20.52 29.53
CA PHE A 1063 18.17 20.00 30.84
C PHE A 1063 19.67 19.74 30.87
N LEU A 1064 20.29 20.06 32.01
CA LEU A 1064 21.66 19.69 32.35
C LEU A 1064 21.63 18.90 33.66
N CYS A 1065 22.19 17.70 33.65
CA CYS A 1065 22.36 16.88 34.86
C CYS A 1065 23.85 16.79 35.20
N SER A 1066 24.21 17.16 36.42
CA SER A 1066 25.58 17.05 36.95
C SER A 1066 25.60 16.24 38.24
N PHE A 1067 26.26 15.09 38.24
CA PHE A 1067 26.38 14.20 39.40
C PHE A 1067 27.66 14.45 40.16
N ASP A 1068 27.57 14.45 41.49
CA ASP A 1068 28.72 14.35 42.39
C ASP A 1068 29.21 12.90 42.47
N THR A 1069 30.43 12.65 41.98
CA THR A 1069 31.02 11.31 41.92
C THR A 1069 31.88 10.97 43.14
N ARG A 1070 31.93 11.82 44.17
CA ARG A 1070 32.70 11.56 45.39
C ARG A 1070 32.09 10.41 46.18
N ILE A 1071 32.94 9.48 46.62
CA ILE A 1071 32.53 8.31 47.39
C ILE A 1071 32.84 8.55 48.88
N THR A 1072 31.80 8.86 49.66
CA THR A 1072 31.89 9.03 51.11
C THR A 1072 31.68 7.71 51.86
N GLN A 1073 32.01 7.68 53.16
CA GLN A 1073 31.78 6.50 54.00
C GLN A 1073 30.29 6.15 54.11
N GLU A 1074 29.40 7.14 54.16
CA GLU A 1074 27.95 6.95 54.14
C GLU A 1074 27.47 6.28 52.84
N ILE A 1075 28.02 6.69 51.69
CA ILE A 1075 27.71 6.09 50.38
C ILE A 1075 28.14 4.62 50.36
N LYS A 1076 29.34 4.30 50.89
CA LYS A 1076 29.83 2.93 51.02
C LYS A 1076 28.89 2.09 51.89
N GLN A 1077 28.54 2.55 53.10
CA GLN A 1077 27.61 1.87 54.00
C GLN A 1077 26.25 1.57 53.34
N LYS A 1078 25.62 2.57 52.71
CA LYS A 1078 24.35 2.39 51.98
C LYS A 1078 24.47 1.44 50.78
N ALA A 1079 25.60 1.45 50.08
CA ALA A 1079 25.87 0.53 48.99
C ALA A 1079 25.95 -0.92 49.49
N VAL A 1080 26.71 -1.18 50.56
CA VAL A 1080 26.86 -2.52 51.16
C VAL A 1080 25.50 -3.07 51.60
N VAL A 1081 24.69 -2.29 52.32
CA VAL A 1081 23.31 -2.66 52.72
C VAL A 1081 22.47 -3.14 51.53
N ARG A 1082 22.47 -2.38 50.42
CA ARG A 1082 21.64 -2.71 49.25
C ARG A 1082 22.17 -3.92 48.48
N ILE A 1083 23.48 -4.04 48.34
CA ILE A 1083 24.12 -5.17 47.66
C ILE A 1083 23.85 -6.46 48.44
N LEU A 1084 24.07 -6.43 49.76
CA LEU A 1084 23.85 -7.55 50.66
C LEU A 1084 22.38 -7.99 50.69
N PHE A 1085 21.45 -7.06 50.95
CA PHE A 1085 20.01 -7.34 50.96
C PHE A 1085 19.53 -7.92 49.62
N SER A 1086 19.96 -7.32 48.51
CA SER A 1086 19.62 -7.82 47.18
C SER A 1086 20.14 -9.24 46.93
N LYS A 1087 21.34 -9.57 47.43
CA LYS A 1087 21.91 -10.92 47.27
C LYS A 1087 21.14 -11.94 48.10
N ILE A 1088 20.81 -11.61 49.36
CA ILE A 1088 19.98 -12.46 50.23
C ILE A 1088 18.65 -12.77 49.54
N GLN A 1089 17.95 -11.77 49.00
CA GLN A 1089 16.67 -11.98 48.31
C GLN A 1089 16.79 -12.77 47.00
N GLN A 1090 17.96 -12.75 46.34
CA GLN A 1090 18.21 -13.62 45.17
C GLN A 1090 18.40 -15.07 45.60
N LEU A 1091 19.17 -15.31 46.67
CA LEU A 1091 19.40 -16.65 47.21
C LEU A 1091 18.09 -17.27 47.74
N ARG A 1092 17.24 -16.49 48.43
CA ARG A 1092 15.91 -16.94 48.90
C ARG A 1092 15.06 -17.47 47.75
N ARG A 1093 15.07 -16.75 46.62
CA ARG A 1093 14.34 -17.19 45.42
C ARG A 1093 14.89 -18.47 44.80
N ARG A 1094 16.21 -18.70 44.86
CA ARG A 1094 16.83 -19.94 44.33
C ARG A 1094 16.45 -21.19 45.12
N VAL A 1095 16.29 -21.07 46.45
CA VAL A 1095 15.74 -22.15 47.30
C VAL A 1095 14.20 -22.20 47.30
N GLY A 1096 13.56 -21.51 46.35
CA GLY A 1096 12.10 -21.50 46.17
C GLY A 1096 11.35 -20.94 47.37
N MET A 1097 11.90 -19.93 48.04
CA MET A 1097 11.24 -19.22 49.14
C MET A 1097 10.56 -17.93 48.65
N ASP A 1098 9.36 -17.68 49.18
CA ASP A 1098 8.69 -16.39 49.08
C ASP A 1098 9.31 -15.40 50.10
N PHE A 1099 9.08 -14.11 49.91
CA PHE A 1099 9.46 -13.03 50.82
C PHE A 1099 8.85 -13.22 52.22
N ARG A 1100 7.72 -13.94 52.32
CA ARG A 1100 7.03 -14.24 53.58
C ARG A 1100 7.56 -15.49 54.31
N ASP A 1101 8.40 -16.29 53.69
CA ASP A 1101 8.90 -17.50 54.34
C ASP A 1101 9.94 -17.14 55.42
N LYS A 1102 9.98 -17.88 56.52
CA LYS A 1102 11.03 -17.70 57.54
C LYS A 1102 12.30 -18.42 57.09
N ALA A 1103 13.44 -17.73 57.12
CA ALA A 1103 14.74 -18.29 56.77
C ALA A 1103 15.78 -17.95 57.84
N ASP A 1104 16.71 -18.85 58.13
CA ASP A 1104 17.95 -18.47 58.80
C ASP A 1104 18.96 -18.03 57.73
N VAL A 1105 19.46 -16.81 57.88
CA VAL A 1105 20.42 -16.19 56.96
C VAL A 1105 21.74 -16.00 57.70
N TYR A 1106 22.78 -16.65 57.21
CA TYR A 1106 24.13 -16.55 57.76
C TYR A 1106 24.95 -15.62 56.88
N VAL A 1107 25.53 -14.57 57.48
CA VAL A 1107 26.41 -13.61 56.79
C VAL A 1107 27.72 -13.56 57.54
N TYR A 1108 28.81 -13.97 56.92
CA TYR A 1108 30.14 -13.91 57.53
C TYR A 1108 31.13 -13.21 56.60
N SER A 1109 31.89 -12.28 57.19
CA SER A 1109 32.92 -11.51 56.49
C SER A 1109 34.17 -12.37 56.29
N VAL A 1110 34.90 -12.14 55.20
CA VAL A 1110 36.20 -12.81 54.94
C VAL A 1110 37.33 -12.16 55.77
N GLN A 1111 37.10 -10.97 56.31
CA GLN A 1111 37.99 -10.28 57.25
C GLN A 1111 37.27 -10.06 58.59
N GLU A 1112 37.90 -10.51 59.67
CA GLU A 1112 37.42 -10.30 61.04
C GLU A 1112 37.35 -8.79 61.33
N GLY A 1113 36.17 -8.26 61.69
CA GLY A 1113 35.99 -6.85 62.02
C GLY A 1113 35.62 -5.90 60.86
N ASP A 1114 35.10 -6.39 59.73
CA ASP A 1114 34.59 -5.52 58.66
C ASP A 1114 33.35 -4.72 59.12
N GLU A 1115 33.58 -3.48 59.56
CA GLU A 1115 32.56 -2.56 60.07
C GLU A 1115 31.44 -2.27 59.06
N LEU A 1116 31.70 -2.35 57.75
CA LEU A 1116 30.69 -2.09 56.72
C LEU A 1116 29.71 -3.27 56.58
N VAL A 1117 30.21 -4.50 56.65
CA VAL A 1117 29.39 -5.72 56.61
C VAL A 1117 28.54 -5.83 57.89
N GLN A 1118 29.15 -5.55 59.05
CA GLN A 1118 28.44 -5.56 60.33
C GLN A 1118 27.31 -4.51 60.34
N TYR A 1119 27.61 -3.26 59.96
CA TYR A 1119 26.60 -2.21 59.82
C TYR A 1119 25.47 -2.62 58.87
N ALA A 1120 25.81 -3.28 57.76
CA ALA A 1120 24.83 -3.71 56.78
C ALA A 1120 23.91 -4.81 57.30
N VAL A 1121 24.44 -5.76 58.08
CA VAL A 1121 23.67 -6.80 58.76
C VAL A 1121 22.68 -6.19 59.75
N ASP A 1122 23.16 -5.31 60.63
CA ASP A 1122 22.33 -4.67 61.66
C ASP A 1122 21.20 -3.85 61.01
N SER A 1123 21.49 -3.17 59.90
CA SER A 1123 20.53 -2.36 59.14
C SER A 1123 19.46 -3.16 58.39
N ILE A 1124 19.64 -4.47 58.17
CA ILE A 1124 18.68 -5.31 57.42
C ILE A 1124 18.03 -6.39 58.26
N ALA A 1125 18.47 -6.58 59.51
CA ALA A 1125 17.92 -7.58 60.43
C ALA A 1125 16.39 -7.48 60.55
N ASP A 1126 15.85 -6.29 60.80
CA ASP A 1126 14.41 -6.06 60.92
C ASP A 1126 13.64 -6.19 59.60
N ARG A 1127 14.35 -6.16 58.47
CA ARG A 1127 13.76 -6.21 57.11
C ARG A 1127 13.71 -7.63 56.55
N LEU A 1128 14.31 -8.60 57.22
CA LEU A 1128 14.25 -10.00 56.83
C LEU A 1128 13.24 -10.71 57.73
N ASN A 1129 12.30 -11.42 57.12
CA ASN A 1129 11.44 -12.34 57.85
C ASN A 1129 12.25 -13.60 58.19
N GLY A 1130 13.01 -13.58 59.31
CA GLY A 1130 13.97 -14.63 59.67
C GLY A 1130 15.04 -14.19 60.69
N THR A 1131 15.98 -15.08 61.02
CA THR A 1131 17.10 -14.78 61.93
C THR A 1131 18.37 -14.54 61.11
N ILE A 1132 19.05 -13.41 61.32
CA ILE A 1132 20.41 -13.22 60.79
C ILE A 1132 21.44 -13.67 61.84
N ARG A 1133 22.45 -14.44 61.43
CA ARG A 1133 23.57 -14.84 62.28
C ARG A 1133 24.92 -14.50 61.64
N ASN A 1134 25.87 -14.05 62.46
CA ASN A 1134 27.20 -13.59 62.02
C ASN A 1134 28.31 -14.65 62.16
N SER A 1135 27.94 -15.91 62.35
CA SER A 1135 28.86 -17.02 62.58
C SER A 1135 28.58 -18.16 61.59
N GLU A 1136 29.59 -18.94 61.22
CA GLU A 1136 29.36 -20.16 60.43
C GLU A 1136 28.38 -21.10 61.16
N PRO A 1137 27.45 -21.76 60.45
CA PRO A 1137 26.61 -22.77 61.08
C PRO A 1137 27.46 -23.95 61.53
N GLY A 1138 27.38 -24.33 62.81
CA GLY A 1138 27.86 -25.65 63.24
C GLY A 1138 27.11 -26.75 62.48
N ASN A 1139 27.84 -27.78 62.01
CA ASN A 1139 27.37 -28.92 61.19
C ASN A 1139 25.83 -29.12 61.21
N ILE A 1140 25.14 -28.63 60.17
CA ILE A 1140 23.69 -28.80 60.00
C ILE A 1140 23.44 -30.19 59.38
N GLU A 1141 22.70 -31.05 60.07
CA GLU A 1141 22.32 -32.38 59.59
C GLU A 1141 21.35 -32.34 58.38
N SER A 1142 21.43 -33.39 57.56
CA SER A 1142 21.16 -33.47 56.13
C SER A 1142 19.70 -33.44 55.63
N LYS A 1143 18.84 -32.51 56.07
CA LYS A 1143 17.48 -32.35 55.50
C LYS A 1143 17.04 -30.94 55.06
N SER A 1144 17.87 -29.90 55.17
CA SER A 1144 17.53 -28.52 54.77
C SER A 1144 18.03 -28.13 53.38
N ALA A 1145 17.19 -27.50 52.55
CA ALA A 1145 17.63 -26.91 51.28
C ALA A 1145 18.52 -25.68 51.56
N THR A 1146 19.74 -25.68 51.02
CA THR A 1146 20.78 -24.70 51.38
C THR A 1146 21.38 -24.08 50.12
N GLU A 1147 21.47 -22.76 50.05
CA GLU A 1147 22.16 -22.03 48.98
C GLU A 1147 23.18 -21.06 49.59
N MET A 1148 24.36 -20.98 48.97
CA MET A 1148 25.46 -20.14 49.44
C MET A 1148 26.04 -19.35 48.26
N ALA A 1149 26.40 -18.09 48.50
CA ALA A 1149 27.17 -17.32 47.54
C ALA A 1149 28.08 -16.31 48.23
N SER A 1150 29.30 -16.21 47.71
CA SER A 1150 30.22 -15.13 48.05
C SER A 1150 29.90 -13.86 47.26
N ILE A 1151 30.10 -12.71 47.92
CA ILE A 1151 30.06 -11.38 47.35
C ILE A 1151 31.47 -10.82 47.47
N GLU A 1152 32.09 -10.47 46.34
CA GLU A 1152 33.40 -9.84 46.29
C GLU A 1152 33.33 -8.65 45.33
N ASN A 1153 33.68 -7.47 45.82
CA ASN A 1153 33.80 -6.23 45.05
C ASN A 1153 34.81 -5.30 45.73
N ASP A 1154 35.08 -4.15 45.11
CA ASP A 1154 36.09 -3.17 45.56
C ASP A 1154 35.76 -2.50 46.93
N ILE A 1155 34.59 -2.76 47.51
CA ILE A 1155 34.10 -2.13 48.76
C ILE A 1155 34.12 -3.10 49.94
N PHE A 1156 33.74 -4.38 49.76
CA PHE A 1156 33.68 -5.39 50.83
C PHE A 1156 33.67 -6.82 50.28
N LYS A 1157 33.99 -7.79 51.16
CA LYS A 1157 33.95 -9.23 50.84
C LYS A 1157 33.27 -10.05 51.94
N CYS A 1158 32.16 -10.70 51.61
CA CYS A 1158 31.42 -11.56 52.55
C CYS A 1158 30.82 -12.80 51.86
N THR A 1159 30.50 -13.84 52.64
CA THR A 1159 29.71 -14.98 52.18
C THR A 1159 28.34 -14.99 52.82
N VAL A 1160 27.31 -15.23 52.02
CA VAL A 1160 25.91 -15.32 52.45
C VAL A 1160 25.43 -16.75 52.23
N GLN A 1161 24.85 -17.35 53.27
CA GLN A 1161 24.23 -18.67 53.22
C GLN A 1161 22.78 -18.59 53.71
N ILE A 1162 21.89 -19.27 52.99
CA ILE A 1162 20.46 -19.36 53.34
C ILE A 1162 20.12 -20.80 53.63
N VAL A 1163 19.57 -21.03 54.83
CA VAL A 1163 19.10 -22.32 55.29
C VAL A 1163 17.57 -22.29 55.32
N LYS A 1164 16.94 -23.10 54.47
CA LYS A 1164 15.49 -23.32 54.46
C LYS A 1164 15.18 -24.54 55.32
N TYR A 1165 14.43 -24.33 56.40
CA TYR A 1165 13.92 -25.40 57.27
C TYR A 1165 12.76 -26.15 56.63
#